data_AF-A0A2H5FPQ2-F1
#
_entry.id   AF-A0A2H5FPQ2-F1
#
_cell.length_a   1.000
_cell.length_b   1.000
_cell.length_c   1.000
_cell.angle_alpha   90.00
_cell.angle_beta   90.00
_cell.angle_gamma   90.00
#
_symmetry.space_group_name_H-M   'P 1'
#
loop_
_entity.id
_entity.type
_entity.pdbx_description
1 polymer ?
#
loop_
_entity_poly.entity_id
_entity_poly.type
_entity_poly.pdbx_seq_one_letter_code
_entity_poly.pdbx_strand_id
1 'polypeptide(L)'
;MSRHLDIPSSNSSKELKKLIKLISKYNEISDEEENAELKKLFYLQKIDYLAQFSTINKIIQWRNQPDKHGLESHLQKYGIHRDSSKLLQSIEFANAVNRVFTPLSPLQATSQTDFYKAMQERDKLFTDDPTQENIAKYIEYNQTIKAYYQQNHQLQEKIQRQMYYLSLVYAKVDAIQGFVHEAFDEYETTVLGNSESNNKNFTFHIEGEPISTVIRVEDRNTIGKEQQLQTHQVSEYFSEDYVTIMVPFLNDDDETMYQPVVISEFGAQGDLARYAERLKGRDPKEISEQTRKFMAQLSDFCVQLMDSGHYHPDIKLSNFLTDGERLIVSDRKTITDKRDPKVNEISSSPAYGAPEYQKCLRSASIGLNFKAFTTKLDMPSYMSFQVGTALKEFMLKSNLIPYNAESEKDFEEKFVKWQLLSKFVKSQPAIYEATNLSLLVQELTRENSKDRLSVKHFQTLLEKVAFSPDMFLHEIEKLSPAPKLSTYEDIKLIRTILTADSLNIKLEAKLEQMVPAHLEKSLQDPRLNSALLFKGKALSHVNQYLNVLDKALLVKDLENANNFRWFLHIVSFGFFRVPRVSRINDMKDNLPKMTKITQACFHLSELAGNKIFPGLDANKSALFQELRMLKQNMVKQASTKVEESNRDHLNKSENSNSCGFLDDICDVIIHDTDTNEACDMLLHDMDEKKIGKGIKKTKTSLKDKTSLEQPLPATVPLNVDDIVNTIKRGNKIKHSLISIKKTVVQEALGKENRRSFS
;
A
#
# COMPACT_ATOMS: atom_id res chain seq x y z
N MET A 1 16.39 17.95 -38.65
CA MET A 1 15.60 18.34 -37.47
C MET A 1 15.90 19.79 -37.15
N SER A 2 14.90 20.63 -36.84
CA SER A 2 15.11 22.08 -36.85
C SER A 2 16.00 22.60 -35.71
N ARG A 3 16.68 23.72 -35.96
CA ARG A 3 17.39 24.52 -34.96
C ARG A 3 16.49 25.60 -34.29
N HIS A 4 15.17 25.57 -34.51
CA HIS A 4 14.21 26.56 -33.97
C HIS A 4 13.94 26.48 -32.46
N LEU A 5 14.55 25.54 -31.73
CA LEU A 5 14.80 25.73 -30.31
C LEU A 5 15.89 26.82 -30.22
N ASP A 6 15.47 28.08 -30.02
CA ASP A 6 16.32 29.29 -30.09
C ASP A 6 17.77 29.08 -29.65
N ILE A 7 18.70 29.76 -30.35
CA ILE A 7 20.12 29.82 -29.96
C ILE A 7 20.18 30.15 -28.47
N PRO A 8 20.82 29.28 -27.65
CA PRO A 8 20.74 29.40 -26.21
C PRO A 8 21.31 30.75 -25.77
N SER A 9 20.45 31.63 -25.24
CA SER A 9 20.93 32.77 -24.45
C SER A 9 21.66 32.24 -23.21
N SER A 10 22.50 33.08 -22.58
CA SER A 10 23.16 32.73 -21.31
C SER A 10 22.17 32.18 -20.27
N ASN A 11 20.92 32.64 -20.31
CA ASN A 11 19.81 32.30 -19.40
C ASN A 11 19.00 31.04 -19.76
N SER A 12 19.31 30.34 -20.85
CA SER A 12 18.60 29.09 -21.21
C SER A 12 18.94 27.94 -20.25
N SER A 13 17.94 27.09 -19.96
CA SER A 13 18.10 25.97 -19.02
C SER A 13 19.17 24.97 -19.50
N LYS A 14 19.85 24.31 -18.56
CA LYS A 14 20.89 23.30 -18.87
C LYS A 14 20.35 22.17 -19.73
N GLU A 15 19.10 21.78 -19.50
CA GLU A 15 18.42 20.72 -20.23
C GLU A 15 18.14 21.10 -21.68
N LEU A 16 17.65 22.32 -21.94
CA LEU A 16 17.45 22.83 -23.30
C LEU A 16 18.77 22.89 -24.08
N LYS A 17 19.85 23.37 -23.45
CA LYS A 17 21.19 23.36 -24.04
C LYS A 17 21.67 21.94 -24.39
N LYS A 18 21.41 20.97 -23.51
CA LYS A 18 21.74 19.55 -23.74
C LYS A 18 20.97 18.98 -24.93
N LEU A 19 19.67 19.24 -25.02
CA LEU A 19 18.85 18.79 -26.14
C LEU A 19 19.36 19.41 -27.45
N ILE A 20 19.54 20.73 -27.52
CA ILE A 20 20.04 21.42 -28.72
C ILE A 20 21.37 20.83 -29.19
N LYS A 21 22.30 20.54 -28.27
CA LYS A 21 23.58 19.90 -28.61
C LYS A 21 23.40 18.53 -29.28
N LEU A 22 22.45 17.72 -28.82
CA LEU A 22 22.15 16.41 -29.42
C LEU A 22 21.47 16.54 -30.78
N ILE A 23 20.59 17.52 -30.95
CA ILE A 23 19.98 17.84 -32.23
C ILE A 23 21.03 18.27 -33.25
N SER A 24 21.98 19.13 -32.85
CA SER A 24 23.10 19.53 -33.72
C SER A 24 23.93 18.33 -34.14
N LYS A 25 24.35 17.48 -33.19
CA LYS A 25 25.08 16.25 -33.47
C LYS A 25 24.32 15.32 -34.42
N TYR A 26 23.01 15.13 -34.22
CA TYR A 26 22.17 14.33 -35.12
C TYR A 26 22.15 14.89 -36.55
N ASN A 27 22.06 16.22 -36.70
CA ASN A 27 22.02 16.87 -38.01
C ASN A 27 23.39 16.93 -38.72
N GLU A 28 24.49 16.79 -37.98
CA GLU A 28 25.86 16.81 -38.50
C GLU A 28 26.32 15.45 -39.05
N ILE A 29 25.57 14.36 -38.79
CA ILE A 29 25.89 13.03 -39.31
C ILE A 29 25.74 13.03 -40.83
N SER A 30 26.85 12.82 -41.52
CA SER A 30 26.86 12.68 -42.98
C SER A 30 26.31 11.31 -43.39
N ASP A 31 25.61 11.26 -44.52
CA ASP A 31 25.14 10.00 -45.12
C ASP A 31 26.30 9.09 -45.55
N GLU A 32 27.50 9.66 -45.73
CA GLU A 32 28.73 8.94 -46.11
C GLU A 32 29.49 8.36 -44.90
N GLU A 33 29.08 8.68 -43.68
CA GLU A 33 29.76 8.22 -42.47
C GLU A 33 29.53 6.72 -42.20
N GLU A 34 30.54 6.01 -41.69
CA GLU A 34 30.36 4.62 -41.27
C GLU A 34 29.27 4.51 -40.20
N ASN A 35 28.33 3.58 -40.41
CA ASN A 35 27.16 3.37 -39.56
C ASN A 35 26.27 4.62 -39.41
N ALA A 36 26.25 5.53 -40.40
CA ALA A 36 25.47 6.77 -40.36
C ALA A 36 24.02 6.58 -39.90
N GLU A 37 23.30 5.63 -40.50
CA GLU A 37 21.89 5.34 -40.15
C GLU A 37 21.73 4.81 -38.71
N LEU A 38 22.66 3.98 -38.24
CA LEU A 38 22.66 3.49 -36.86
C LEU A 38 22.97 4.60 -35.86
N LYS A 39 23.92 5.49 -36.19
CA LYS A 39 24.23 6.69 -35.38
C LYS A 39 23.01 7.62 -35.33
N LYS A 40 22.31 7.82 -36.44
CA LYS A 40 21.05 8.60 -36.49
C LYS A 40 19.98 7.98 -35.59
N LEU A 41 19.75 6.67 -35.67
CA LEU A 41 18.80 5.96 -34.80
C LEU A 41 19.18 6.08 -33.31
N PHE A 42 20.46 5.90 -32.98
CA PHE A 42 20.97 6.06 -31.62
C PHE A 42 20.69 7.46 -31.06
N TYR A 43 21.07 8.51 -31.81
CA TYR A 43 20.79 9.88 -31.37
C TYR A 43 19.31 10.20 -31.31
N LEU A 44 18.52 9.68 -32.25
CA LEU A 44 17.07 9.90 -32.29
C LEU A 44 16.39 9.30 -31.04
N GLN A 45 16.78 8.09 -30.65
CA GLN A 45 16.27 7.46 -29.42
C GLN A 45 16.75 8.18 -28.16
N LYS A 46 18.01 8.63 -28.14
CA LYS A 46 18.58 9.44 -27.05
C LYS A 46 17.87 10.79 -26.88
N ILE A 47 17.50 11.42 -28.00
CA ILE A 47 16.74 12.68 -28.04
C ILE A 47 15.33 12.48 -27.50
N ASP A 48 14.63 11.44 -28.00
CA ASP A 48 13.28 11.09 -27.52
C ASP A 48 13.28 10.74 -26.03
N TYR A 49 14.24 9.94 -25.58
CA TYR A 49 14.44 9.61 -24.17
C TYR A 49 14.53 10.87 -23.31
N LEU A 50 15.39 11.84 -23.67
CA LEU A 50 15.54 13.07 -22.88
C LEU A 50 14.29 13.95 -22.92
N ALA A 51 13.60 14.05 -24.06
CA ALA A 51 12.39 14.85 -24.19
C ALA A 51 11.26 14.37 -23.27
N GLN A 52 11.17 13.06 -23.01
CA GLN A 52 10.17 12.45 -22.14
C GLN A 52 10.28 12.87 -20.66
N PHE A 53 11.48 13.24 -20.20
CA PHE A 53 11.72 13.71 -18.82
C PHE A 53 11.57 15.22 -18.64
N SER A 54 11.33 15.96 -19.72
CA SER A 54 11.34 17.43 -19.68
C SER A 54 10.07 18.02 -19.10
N THR A 55 10.24 19.05 -18.28
CA THR A 55 9.15 19.95 -17.85
C THR A 55 9.14 21.27 -18.62
N ILE A 56 10.05 21.43 -19.60
CA ILE A 56 10.22 22.71 -20.31
C ILE A 56 9.20 22.79 -21.44
N ASN A 57 8.25 23.73 -21.34
CA ASN A 57 7.20 23.95 -22.34
C ASN A 57 7.74 24.05 -23.78
N LYS A 58 8.88 24.72 -24.00
CA LYS A 58 9.51 24.81 -25.34
C LYS A 58 9.89 23.42 -25.91
N ILE A 59 10.38 22.51 -25.08
CA ILE A 59 10.76 21.15 -25.49
C ILE A 59 9.50 20.34 -25.81
N ILE A 60 8.46 20.46 -24.98
CA ILE A 60 7.19 19.77 -25.17
C ILE A 60 6.49 20.25 -26.46
N GLN A 61 6.45 21.56 -26.69
CA GLN A 61 5.92 22.17 -27.91
C GLN A 61 6.67 21.67 -29.16
N TRP A 62 8.01 21.70 -29.14
CA TRP A 62 8.83 21.20 -30.23
C TRP A 62 8.60 19.70 -30.50
N ARG A 63 8.51 18.88 -29.45
CA ARG A 63 8.16 17.45 -29.55
C ARG A 63 6.79 17.26 -30.24
N ASN A 64 5.83 18.14 -29.95
CA ASN A 64 4.47 18.08 -30.48
C ASN A 64 4.30 18.71 -31.89
N GLN A 65 5.35 19.27 -32.50
CA GLN A 65 5.26 19.84 -33.85
C GLN A 65 5.08 18.73 -34.92
N PRO A 66 4.05 18.80 -35.78
CA PRO A 66 3.74 17.75 -36.76
C PRO A 66 4.56 17.83 -38.05
N ASP A 67 5.35 18.89 -38.24
CA ASP A 67 6.08 19.13 -39.48
C ASP A 67 7.51 18.56 -39.47
N LYS A 68 8.27 18.85 -40.54
CA LYS A 68 9.67 18.43 -40.71
C LYS A 68 10.64 19.00 -39.65
N HIS A 69 10.18 19.94 -38.82
CA HIS A 69 10.98 20.62 -37.82
C HIS A 69 10.86 19.96 -36.44
N GLY A 70 9.74 19.27 -36.18
CA GLY A 70 9.49 18.51 -34.96
C GLY A 70 10.10 17.10 -34.91
N LEU A 71 10.03 16.47 -33.73
CA LEU A 71 10.56 15.13 -33.49
C LEU A 71 9.80 14.03 -34.27
N GLU A 72 8.48 14.19 -34.41
CA GLU A 72 7.59 13.18 -34.99
C GLU A 72 7.98 12.81 -36.43
N SER A 73 8.25 13.81 -37.28
CA SER A 73 8.63 13.57 -38.69
C SER A 73 9.93 12.78 -38.83
N HIS A 74 10.83 12.89 -37.85
CA HIS A 74 12.09 12.15 -37.82
C HIS A 74 11.91 10.72 -37.33
N LEU A 75 11.04 10.49 -36.33
CA LEU A 75 10.67 9.15 -35.86
C LEU A 75 9.90 8.36 -36.94
N GLN A 76 8.96 9.01 -37.63
CA GLN A 76 8.14 8.37 -38.65
C GLN A 76 8.94 7.82 -39.85
N LYS A 77 10.11 8.39 -40.16
CA LYS A 77 11.02 7.84 -41.21
C LYS A 77 11.42 6.40 -40.94
N TYR A 78 11.46 6.00 -39.67
CA TYR A 78 11.81 4.65 -39.23
C TYR A 78 10.59 3.81 -38.83
N GLY A 79 9.37 4.35 -38.98
CA GLY A 79 8.14 3.71 -38.54
C GLY A 79 7.96 3.71 -37.02
N ILE A 80 8.49 4.72 -36.34
CA ILE A 80 8.41 4.88 -34.88
C ILE A 80 7.37 5.95 -34.56
N HIS A 81 6.49 5.67 -33.60
CA HIS A 81 5.47 6.61 -33.15
C HIS A 81 5.95 7.41 -31.93
N ARG A 82 5.57 8.68 -31.86
CA ARG A 82 6.01 9.60 -30.80
C ARG A 82 5.30 9.33 -29.46
N ASP A 83 4.02 8.98 -29.52
CA ASP A 83 3.13 8.90 -28.35
C ASP A 83 2.74 7.46 -27.98
N SER A 84 3.38 6.48 -28.62
CA SER A 84 3.31 5.07 -28.22
C SER A 84 3.89 4.86 -26.82
N SER A 85 3.43 3.80 -26.15
CA SER A 85 4.02 3.32 -24.89
C SER A 85 5.54 3.08 -25.04
N LYS A 86 6.28 3.08 -23.92
CA LYS A 86 7.73 2.84 -23.95
C LYS A 86 8.07 1.44 -24.45
N LEU A 87 7.21 0.48 -24.13
CA LEU A 87 7.31 -0.90 -24.60
C LEU A 87 7.17 -0.97 -26.13
N LEU A 88 6.13 -0.33 -26.69
CA LEU A 88 5.91 -0.26 -28.14
C LEU A 88 7.07 0.45 -28.84
N GLN A 89 7.49 1.62 -28.34
CA GLN A 89 8.65 2.34 -28.91
C GLN A 89 9.91 1.48 -28.89
N SER A 90 10.15 0.74 -27.82
CA SER A 90 11.34 -0.14 -27.72
C SER A 90 11.36 -1.19 -28.82
N ILE A 91 10.20 -1.73 -29.18
CA ILE A 91 10.07 -2.71 -30.27
C ILE A 91 10.14 -2.03 -31.64
N GLU A 92 9.58 -0.83 -31.81
CA GLU A 92 9.68 -0.06 -33.05
C GLU A 92 11.14 0.34 -33.36
N PHE A 93 11.89 0.83 -32.37
CA PHE A 93 13.33 1.08 -32.49
C PHE A 93 14.09 -0.21 -32.80
N ALA A 94 13.81 -1.31 -32.10
CA ALA A 94 14.44 -2.60 -32.37
C ALA A 94 14.19 -3.09 -33.80
N ASN A 95 12.97 -2.90 -34.30
CA ASN A 95 12.62 -3.21 -35.69
C ASN A 95 13.37 -2.31 -36.68
N ALA A 96 13.48 -1.01 -36.41
CA ALA A 96 14.23 -0.06 -37.25
C ALA A 96 15.73 -0.41 -37.31
N VAL A 97 16.36 -0.67 -36.16
CA VAL A 97 17.78 -1.07 -36.07
C VAL A 97 18.02 -2.36 -36.87
N ASN A 98 17.15 -3.36 -36.73
CA ASN A 98 17.30 -4.62 -37.45
C ASN A 98 17.04 -4.51 -38.96
N ARG A 99 16.35 -3.47 -39.45
CA ARG A 99 16.23 -3.20 -40.90
C ARG A 99 17.54 -2.62 -41.45
N VAL A 100 18.23 -1.80 -40.66
CA VAL A 100 19.52 -1.20 -41.03
C VAL A 100 20.66 -2.21 -40.88
N PHE A 101 20.63 -3.03 -39.83
CA PHE A 101 21.61 -4.06 -39.55
C PHE A 101 20.95 -5.43 -39.47
N THR A 102 21.02 -6.20 -40.56
CA THR A 102 20.48 -7.56 -40.59
C THR A 102 21.50 -8.53 -39.98
N PRO A 103 21.16 -9.27 -38.91
CA PRO A 103 22.07 -10.23 -38.30
C PRO A 103 22.44 -11.35 -39.29
N LEU A 104 23.71 -11.75 -39.27
CA LEU A 104 24.24 -12.85 -40.10
C LEU A 104 23.75 -14.24 -39.67
N SER A 105 23.15 -14.35 -38.48
CA SER A 105 22.61 -15.59 -37.92
C SER A 105 21.19 -15.38 -37.40
N PRO A 106 20.38 -16.44 -37.30
CA PRO A 106 19.08 -16.37 -36.66
C PRO A 106 19.21 -15.80 -35.24
N LEU A 107 18.25 -14.96 -34.86
CA LEU A 107 18.19 -14.44 -33.50
C LEU A 107 18.06 -15.60 -32.51
N GLN A 108 18.89 -15.59 -31.47
CA GLN A 108 18.88 -16.63 -30.44
C GLN A 108 17.62 -16.50 -29.58
N ALA A 109 17.17 -17.62 -29.01
CA ALA A 109 16.08 -17.60 -28.03
C ALA A 109 16.51 -16.80 -26.80
N THR A 110 15.65 -15.91 -26.34
CA THR A 110 15.94 -14.98 -25.22
C THR A 110 14.98 -15.21 -24.06
N SER A 111 15.40 -14.97 -22.82
CA SER A 111 14.47 -15.01 -21.69
C SER A 111 13.73 -13.67 -21.54
N GLN A 112 12.64 -13.66 -20.77
CA GLN A 112 11.96 -12.41 -20.39
C GLN A 112 12.88 -11.49 -19.57
N THR A 113 13.72 -12.08 -18.72
CA THR A 113 14.73 -11.35 -17.95
C THR A 113 15.73 -10.64 -18.87
N ASP A 114 16.19 -11.32 -19.93
CA ASP A 114 17.11 -10.73 -20.91
C ASP A 114 16.45 -9.60 -21.70
N PHE A 115 15.15 -9.72 -21.99
CA PHE A 115 14.37 -8.68 -22.67
C PHE A 115 14.35 -7.37 -21.88
N TYR A 116 13.96 -7.39 -20.60
CA TYR A 116 13.95 -6.18 -19.76
C TYR A 116 15.36 -5.65 -19.51
N LYS A 117 16.34 -6.55 -19.29
CA LYS A 117 17.74 -6.17 -19.11
C LYS A 117 18.28 -5.45 -20.36
N ALA A 118 17.98 -5.95 -21.56
CA ALA A 118 18.39 -5.30 -22.80
C ALA A 118 17.79 -3.89 -22.97
N MET A 119 16.52 -3.69 -22.60
CA MET A 119 15.92 -2.33 -22.60
C MET A 119 16.64 -1.39 -21.62
N GLN A 120 16.93 -1.86 -20.40
CA GLN A 120 17.62 -1.07 -19.38
C GLN A 120 19.06 -0.74 -19.76
N GLU A 121 19.83 -1.72 -20.22
CA GLU A 121 21.23 -1.52 -20.63
C GLU A 121 21.33 -0.65 -21.88
N ARG A 122 20.38 -0.76 -22.83
CA ARG A 122 20.27 0.16 -23.97
C ARG A 122 20.04 1.59 -23.49
N ASP A 123 19.11 1.80 -22.56
CA ASP A 123 18.80 3.15 -22.08
C ASP A 123 19.98 3.79 -21.33
N LYS A 124 20.82 2.98 -20.67
CA LYS A 124 22.09 3.45 -20.06
C LYS A 124 23.08 3.98 -21.10
N LEU A 125 23.12 3.44 -22.32
CA LEU A 125 24.02 3.93 -23.37
C LEU A 125 23.75 5.40 -23.75
N PHE A 126 22.56 5.92 -23.46
CA PHE A 126 22.21 7.31 -23.78
C PHE A 126 22.94 8.35 -22.91
N THR A 127 23.77 7.94 -21.94
CA THR A 127 24.74 8.86 -21.32
C THR A 127 25.92 9.17 -22.23
N ASP A 128 26.24 8.28 -23.16
CA ASP A 128 27.49 8.28 -23.92
C ASP A 128 27.28 8.70 -25.38
N ASP A 129 28.37 8.99 -26.09
CA ASP A 129 28.35 9.24 -27.53
C ASP A 129 28.39 7.91 -28.31
N PRO A 130 27.86 7.83 -29.55
CA PRO A 130 27.82 6.62 -30.35
C PRO A 130 29.20 6.28 -30.96
N THR A 131 30.12 5.87 -30.10
CA THR A 131 31.38 5.23 -30.51
C THR A 131 31.10 3.89 -31.19
N GLN A 132 32.08 3.32 -31.89
CA GLN A 132 31.93 2.02 -32.53
C GLN A 132 31.52 0.92 -31.53
N GLU A 133 32.09 0.94 -30.32
CA GLU A 133 31.73 0.02 -29.23
C GLU A 133 30.29 0.21 -28.76
N ASN A 134 29.86 1.48 -28.56
CA ASN A 134 28.50 1.77 -28.11
C ASN A 134 27.46 1.44 -29.17
N ILE A 135 27.77 1.64 -30.46
CA ILE A 135 26.92 1.20 -31.56
C ILE A 135 26.82 -0.33 -31.60
N ALA A 136 27.91 -1.07 -31.39
CA ALA A 136 27.87 -2.53 -31.33
C ALA A 136 26.94 -3.03 -30.20
N LYS A 137 27.08 -2.48 -28.98
CA LYS A 137 26.18 -2.80 -27.86
C LYS A 137 24.74 -2.40 -28.14
N TYR A 138 24.53 -1.23 -28.77
CA TYR A 138 23.20 -0.76 -29.14
C TYR A 138 22.51 -1.72 -30.12
N ILE A 139 23.23 -2.27 -31.09
CA ILE A 139 22.73 -3.30 -32.00
C ILE A 139 22.37 -4.56 -31.22
N GLU A 140 23.29 -5.05 -30.37
CA GLU A 140 23.10 -6.27 -29.56
C GLU A 140 21.82 -6.20 -28.73
N TYR A 141 21.62 -5.11 -27.97
CA TYR A 141 20.43 -4.97 -27.14
C TYR A 141 19.14 -4.90 -27.97
N ASN A 142 19.14 -4.19 -29.11
CA ASN A 142 17.97 -4.14 -29.99
C ASN A 142 17.69 -5.49 -30.68
N GLN A 143 18.71 -6.30 -30.93
CA GLN A 143 18.55 -7.68 -31.41
C GLN A 143 17.92 -8.58 -30.36
N THR A 144 18.35 -8.50 -29.11
CA THR A 144 17.74 -9.22 -27.97
C THR A 144 16.26 -8.85 -27.80
N ILE A 145 15.93 -7.55 -27.87
CA ILE A 145 14.56 -7.05 -27.81
C ILE A 145 13.71 -7.62 -28.95
N LYS A 146 14.22 -7.57 -30.19
CA LYS A 146 13.51 -8.12 -31.36
C LYS A 146 13.34 -9.64 -31.28
N ALA A 147 14.37 -10.36 -30.83
CA ALA A 147 14.32 -11.81 -30.67
C ALA A 147 13.18 -12.22 -29.73
N TYR A 148 13.09 -11.55 -28.57
CA TYR A 148 12.04 -11.80 -27.59
C TYR A 148 10.65 -11.49 -28.14
N TYR A 149 10.51 -10.38 -28.86
CA TYR A 149 9.27 -10.01 -29.55
C TYR A 149 8.84 -11.06 -30.58
N GLN A 150 9.77 -11.62 -31.36
CA GLN A 150 9.45 -12.60 -32.40
C GLN A 150 9.05 -13.98 -31.86
N GLN A 151 9.56 -14.38 -30.71
CA GLN A 151 9.24 -15.68 -30.08
C GLN A 151 7.99 -15.63 -29.18
N ASN A 152 7.62 -14.46 -28.64
CA ASN A 152 6.54 -14.34 -27.66
C ASN A 152 5.23 -13.85 -28.32
N HIS A 153 4.30 -14.78 -28.53
CA HIS A 153 2.98 -14.48 -29.13
C HIS A 153 2.14 -13.51 -28.29
N GLN A 154 2.14 -13.64 -26.96
CA GLN A 154 1.38 -12.74 -26.07
C GLN A 154 1.89 -11.30 -26.16
N LEU A 155 3.21 -11.11 -26.26
CA LEU A 155 3.79 -9.79 -26.48
C LEU A 155 3.43 -9.25 -27.86
N GLN A 156 3.38 -10.09 -28.90
CA GLN A 156 2.93 -9.67 -30.23
C GLN A 156 1.49 -9.17 -30.22
N GLU A 157 0.58 -9.90 -29.57
CA GLU A 157 -0.81 -9.47 -29.40
C GLU A 157 -0.91 -8.16 -28.61
N LYS A 158 -0.18 -8.03 -27.50
CA LYS A 158 -0.10 -6.80 -26.69
C LYS A 158 0.32 -5.61 -27.55
N ILE A 159 1.35 -5.78 -28.37
CA ILE A 159 1.88 -4.73 -29.25
C ILE A 159 0.93 -4.38 -30.39
N GLN A 160 0.29 -5.37 -31.00
CA GLN A 160 -0.73 -5.12 -32.02
C GLN A 160 -1.92 -4.34 -31.44
N ARG A 161 -2.37 -4.70 -30.23
CA ARG A 161 -3.43 -3.98 -29.51
C ARG A 161 -3.02 -2.53 -29.22
N GLN A 162 -1.80 -2.29 -28.73
CA GLN A 162 -1.30 -0.92 -28.51
C GLN A 162 -1.23 -0.10 -29.80
N MET A 163 -0.73 -0.69 -30.90
CA MET A 163 -0.72 -0.04 -32.21
C MET A 163 -2.13 0.31 -32.70
N TYR A 164 -3.09 -0.58 -32.48
CA TYR A 164 -4.50 -0.36 -32.83
C TYR A 164 -5.08 0.87 -32.10
N TYR A 165 -4.99 0.89 -30.77
CA TYR A 165 -5.48 2.02 -29.97
C TYR A 165 -4.74 3.32 -30.30
N LEU A 166 -3.43 3.27 -30.52
CA LEU A 166 -2.65 4.44 -30.95
C LEU A 166 -3.15 5.00 -32.28
N SER A 167 -3.47 4.14 -33.24
CA SER A 167 -4.01 4.57 -34.54
C SER A 167 -5.38 5.25 -34.41
N LEU A 168 -6.25 4.74 -33.53
CA LEU A 168 -7.54 5.34 -33.22
C LEU A 168 -7.40 6.70 -32.56
N VAL A 169 -6.46 6.81 -31.62
CA VAL A 169 -6.20 8.07 -30.92
C VAL A 169 -5.62 9.10 -31.87
N TYR A 170 -4.67 8.77 -32.73
CA TYR A 170 -4.21 9.71 -33.75
C TYR A 170 -5.30 10.13 -34.74
N ALA A 171 -6.30 9.29 -35.00
CA ALA A 171 -7.46 9.68 -35.81
C ALA A 171 -8.40 10.65 -35.07
N LYS A 172 -8.34 10.69 -33.73
CA LYS A 172 -9.29 11.42 -32.86
C LYS A 172 -8.62 12.43 -31.91
N VAL A 173 -7.31 12.65 -32.04
CA VAL A 173 -6.48 13.44 -31.10
C VAL A 173 -7.01 14.87 -30.97
N ASP A 174 -7.50 15.47 -32.06
CA ASP A 174 -8.03 16.84 -32.06
C ASP A 174 -9.33 16.96 -31.22
N ALA A 175 -10.15 15.90 -31.17
CA ALA A 175 -11.36 15.83 -30.32
C ALA A 175 -10.99 15.58 -28.85
N ILE A 176 -10.00 14.71 -28.59
CA ILE A 176 -9.48 14.45 -27.23
C ILE A 176 -8.78 15.68 -26.65
N GLN A 177 -8.16 16.51 -27.51
CA GLN A 177 -7.53 17.78 -27.13
C GLN A 177 -8.54 18.92 -26.90
N GLY A 178 -9.84 18.68 -27.08
CA GLY A 178 -10.88 19.67 -26.83
C GLY A 178 -10.95 20.80 -27.86
N PHE A 179 -10.29 20.65 -29.02
CA PHE A 179 -10.32 21.66 -30.09
C PHE A 179 -11.64 21.66 -30.89
N VAL A 180 -12.46 20.60 -30.76
CA VAL A 180 -13.74 20.48 -31.45
C VAL A 180 -14.82 19.92 -30.51
N HIS A 181 -15.96 20.60 -30.40
CA HIS A 181 -17.20 20.03 -29.84
C HIS A 181 -17.87 19.20 -30.95
N GLU A 182 -17.36 18.01 -31.22
CA GLU A 182 -18.05 17.04 -32.08
C GLU A 182 -18.58 15.91 -31.21
N ALA A 183 -19.91 15.77 -31.17
CA ALA A 183 -20.55 14.53 -30.77
C ALA A 183 -20.42 13.56 -31.94
N PHE A 184 -19.90 12.38 -31.70
CA PHE A 184 -19.80 11.31 -32.69
C PHE A 184 -20.70 10.18 -32.23
N ASP A 185 -21.43 9.59 -33.16
CA ASP A 185 -22.37 8.51 -32.86
C ASP A 185 -21.65 7.21 -32.44
N GLU A 186 -20.35 7.08 -32.76
CA GLU A 186 -19.56 5.84 -32.60
C GLU A 186 -18.77 5.71 -31.28
N TYR A 187 -18.93 6.65 -30.33
CA TYR A 187 -18.32 6.53 -28.99
C TYR A 187 -19.07 7.28 -27.89
N GLU A 188 -19.05 6.73 -26.67
CA GLU A 188 -19.62 7.35 -25.48
C GLU A 188 -18.54 7.55 -24.41
N THR A 189 -18.54 8.73 -23.78
CA THR A 189 -17.73 9.02 -22.59
C THR A 189 -18.61 9.29 -21.38
N THR A 190 -18.27 8.71 -20.23
CA THR A 190 -18.95 9.00 -18.97
C THR A 190 -17.93 9.32 -17.89
N VAL A 191 -18.22 10.32 -17.04
CA VAL A 191 -17.35 10.69 -15.92
C VAL A 191 -17.30 9.54 -14.93
N LEU A 192 -16.09 9.08 -14.59
CA LEU A 192 -15.87 8.06 -13.57
C LEU A 192 -15.58 8.71 -12.21
N GLY A 193 -16.43 8.43 -11.23
CA GLY A 193 -16.24 8.88 -9.84
C GLY A 193 -16.95 10.19 -9.51
N ASN A 194 -16.53 10.85 -8.44
CA ASN A 194 -17.13 12.13 -8.02
C ASN A 194 -16.54 13.27 -8.87
N SER A 195 -17.40 14.10 -9.49
CA SER A 195 -16.99 15.20 -10.37
C SER A 195 -16.19 16.30 -9.67
N GLU A 196 -16.21 16.33 -8.34
CA GLU A 196 -15.42 17.24 -7.49
C GLU A 196 -14.05 16.66 -7.09
N SER A 197 -13.74 15.40 -7.48
CA SER A 197 -12.43 14.81 -7.20
C SER A 197 -11.35 15.37 -8.13
N ASN A 198 -10.12 15.45 -7.64
CA ASN A 198 -8.95 15.92 -8.39
C ASN A 198 -8.56 15.05 -9.60
N ASN A 199 -9.04 13.80 -9.69
CA ASN A 199 -8.74 12.91 -10.80
C ASN A 199 -9.85 12.98 -11.87
N LYS A 200 -9.52 13.51 -13.05
CA LYS A 200 -10.42 13.53 -14.21
C LYS A 200 -10.29 12.21 -14.99
N ASN A 201 -11.14 11.25 -14.66
CA ASN A 201 -11.20 9.95 -15.33
C ASN A 201 -12.52 9.79 -16.11
N PHE A 202 -12.45 9.20 -17.29
CA PHE A 202 -13.61 8.99 -18.17
C PHE A 202 -13.61 7.57 -18.70
N THR A 203 -14.76 6.88 -18.68
CA THR A 203 -14.89 5.69 -19.52
C THR A 203 -14.83 6.13 -20.99
N PHE A 204 -14.23 5.30 -21.83
CA PHE A 204 -14.21 5.48 -23.26
C PHE A 204 -14.63 4.17 -23.92
N HIS A 205 -15.82 4.18 -24.52
CA HIS A 205 -16.36 3.05 -25.25
C HIS A 205 -16.16 3.27 -26.76
N ILE A 206 -15.63 2.26 -27.45
CA ILE A 206 -15.41 2.28 -28.89
C ILE A 206 -16.37 1.25 -29.49
N GLU A 207 -17.26 1.67 -30.39
CA GLU A 207 -18.22 0.77 -31.03
C GLU A 207 -17.51 -0.41 -31.72
N GLY A 208 -17.94 -1.63 -31.42
CA GLY A 208 -17.35 -2.87 -31.94
C GLY A 208 -16.16 -3.41 -31.13
N GLU A 209 -15.67 -2.68 -30.12
CA GLU A 209 -14.63 -3.18 -29.21
C GLU A 209 -15.24 -3.85 -27.97
N PRO A 210 -14.79 -5.08 -27.63
CA PRO A 210 -15.26 -5.77 -26.43
C PRO A 210 -14.66 -5.20 -25.14
N ILE A 211 -13.60 -4.39 -25.22
CA ILE A 211 -12.84 -3.91 -24.05
C ILE A 211 -13.27 -2.48 -23.72
N SER A 212 -13.71 -2.26 -22.48
CA SER A 212 -13.89 -0.91 -21.95
C SER A 212 -12.53 -0.26 -21.69
N THR A 213 -12.36 1.00 -22.08
CA THR A 213 -11.13 1.76 -21.84
C THR A 213 -11.38 2.96 -20.95
N VAL A 214 -10.31 3.54 -20.40
CA VAL A 214 -10.35 4.73 -19.56
C VAL A 214 -9.38 5.78 -20.08
N ILE A 215 -9.86 7.01 -20.17
CA ILE A 215 -9.04 8.21 -20.36
C ILE A 215 -8.77 8.80 -18.97
N ARG A 216 -7.49 9.00 -18.64
CA ARG A 216 -7.02 9.54 -17.36
C ARG A 216 -6.16 10.76 -17.61
N VAL A 217 -6.45 11.87 -16.94
CA VAL A 217 -5.52 13.01 -16.87
C VAL A 217 -4.62 12.82 -15.65
N GLU A 218 -3.33 12.67 -15.88
CA GLU A 218 -2.35 12.41 -14.84
C GLU A 218 -1.91 13.71 -14.15
N ASP A 219 -1.88 13.69 -12.81
CA ASP A 219 -1.42 14.79 -11.96
C ASP A 219 0.12 14.83 -11.87
N ARG A 220 0.77 14.97 -13.03
CA ARG A 220 2.22 15.07 -13.18
C ARG A 220 2.56 15.88 -14.43
N ASN A 221 3.79 16.37 -14.52
CA ASN A 221 4.21 17.27 -15.61
C ASN A 221 5.20 16.60 -16.59
N THR A 222 5.50 15.32 -16.38
CA THR A 222 6.43 14.55 -17.22
C THR A 222 5.91 13.11 -17.40
N ILE A 223 6.42 12.43 -18.43
CA ILE A 223 6.09 11.02 -18.71
C ILE A 223 7.27 10.09 -18.44
N GLY A 224 8.50 10.62 -18.39
CA GLY A 224 9.73 9.82 -18.38
C GLY A 224 9.87 8.87 -17.20
N LYS A 225 9.54 9.28 -15.96
CA LYS A 225 9.71 8.40 -14.78
C LYS A 225 8.83 7.15 -14.84
N GLU A 226 7.58 7.31 -15.26
CA GLU A 226 6.66 6.16 -15.38
C GLU A 226 7.00 5.31 -16.60
N GLN A 227 7.35 5.93 -17.72
CA GLN A 227 7.83 5.20 -18.89
C GLN A 227 9.11 4.40 -18.61
N GLN A 228 10.01 4.89 -17.74
CA GLN A 228 11.18 4.14 -17.32
C GLN A 228 10.80 2.85 -16.58
N LEU A 229 9.78 2.90 -15.72
CA LEU A 229 9.27 1.70 -15.03
C LEU A 229 8.71 0.64 -16.00
N GLN A 230 8.24 1.04 -17.19
CA GLN A 230 7.81 0.11 -18.24
C GLN A 230 8.98 -0.72 -18.83
N THR A 231 10.23 -0.38 -18.53
CA THR A 231 11.41 -1.17 -18.91
C THR A 231 11.81 -2.24 -17.88
N HIS A 232 11.02 -2.39 -16.82
CA HIS A 232 11.21 -3.40 -15.77
C HIS A 232 10.09 -4.43 -15.78
N GLN A 233 10.36 -5.63 -15.29
CA GLN A 233 9.39 -6.74 -15.24
C GLN A 233 8.14 -6.40 -14.42
N VAL A 234 8.29 -5.54 -13.39
CA VAL A 234 7.17 -5.04 -12.57
C VAL A 234 6.06 -4.39 -13.39
N SER A 235 6.36 -3.93 -14.60
CA SER A 235 5.37 -3.33 -15.51
C SER A 235 4.27 -4.29 -15.98
N GLU A 236 4.44 -5.60 -15.83
CA GLU A 236 3.36 -6.55 -16.11
C GLU A 236 2.20 -6.46 -15.11
N TYR A 237 2.40 -5.81 -13.96
CA TYR A 237 1.33 -5.45 -13.03
C TYR A 237 0.68 -4.11 -13.34
N PHE A 238 1.26 -3.28 -14.20
CA PHE A 238 0.69 -1.97 -14.49
C PHE A 238 -0.55 -2.10 -15.36
N SER A 239 -1.46 -1.13 -15.24
CA SER A 239 -2.51 -1.00 -16.24
C SER A 239 -1.87 -0.87 -17.62
N GLU A 240 -2.40 -1.59 -18.60
CA GLU A 240 -1.93 -1.44 -19.96
C GLU A 240 -2.28 -0.04 -20.48
N ASP A 241 -1.27 0.80 -20.54
CA ASP A 241 -1.36 2.14 -21.12
C ASP A 241 -1.14 2.03 -22.63
N TYR A 242 -2.24 2.16 -23.37
CA TYR A 242 -2.23 2.08 -24.82
C TYR A 242 -1.59 3.31 -25.45
N VAL A 243 -1.88 4.49 -24.91
CA VAL A 243 -1.43 5.78 -25.45
C VAL A 243 -1.17 6.77 -24.32
N THR A 244 -0.07 7.54 -24.44
CA THR A 244 0.25 8.65 -23.53
C THR A 244 0.61 9.89 -24.34
N ILE A 245 -0.21 10.93 -24.26
CA ILE A 245 -0.02 12.20 -24.97
C ILE A 245 0.13 13.35 -23.99
N MET A 246 1.00 14.32 -24.28
CA MET A 246 1.12 15.55 -23.51
C MET A 246 0.14 16.59 -24.07
N VAL A 247 -0.84 16.97 -23.28
CA VAL A 247 -1.93 17.88 -23.66
C VAL A 247 -1.80 19.20 -22.90
N PRO A 248 -1.95 20.36 -23.57
CA PRO A 248 -1.97 21.66 -22.91
C PRO A 248 -3.29 21.87 -22.14
N PHE A 249 -3.19 22.30 -20.90
CA PHE A 249 -4.27 22.75 -20.03
C PHE A 249 -3.97 24.18 -19.56
N LEU A 250 -5.01 24.95 -19.28
CA LEU A 250 -4.88 26.23 -18.57
C LEU A 250 -4.88 25.94 -17.07
N ASN A 251 -3.91 26.50 -16.34
CA ASN A 251 -3.91 26.49 -14.87
C ASN A 251 -4.75 27.66 -14.33
N ASP A 252 -4.83 27.77 -12.99
CA ASP A 252 -5.60 28.83 -12.32
C ASP A 252 -5.07 30.26 -12.59
N ASP A 253 -3.83 30.37 -13.08
CA ASP A 253 -3.16 31.63 -13.45
C ASP A 253 -3.24 31.95 -14.97
N ASP A 254 -4.10 31.23 -15.71
CA ASP A 254 -4.24 31.32 -17.19
C ASP A 254 -2.94 30.98 -17.97
N GLU A 255 -1.96 30.35 -17.33
CA GLU A 255 -0.75 29.85 -17.97
C GLU A 255 -0.96 28.44 -18.56
N THR A 256 -0.33 28.18 -19.71
CA THR A 256 -0.38 26.84 -20.33
C THR A 256 0.55 25.87 -19.60
N MET A 257 -0.06 24.85 -18.99
CA MET A 257 0.60 23.71 -18.38
C MET A 257 0.40 22.46 -19.24
N TYR A 258 1.41 21.63 -19.43
CA TYR A 258 1.26 20.37 -20.16
C TYR A 258 1.15 19.20 -19.19
N GLN A 259 0.06 18.43 -19.31
CA GLN A 259 -0.18 17.22 -18.50
C GLN A 259 -0.33 15.98 -19.40
N PRO A 260 0.08 14.79 -18.94
CA PRO A 260 -0.16 13.55 -19.65
C PRO A 260 -1.65 13.19 -19.60
N VAL A 261 -2.19 12.88 -20.77
CA VAL A 261 -3.47 12.17 -20.90
C VAL A 261 -3.14 10.74 -21.34
N VAL A 262 -3.60 9.78 -20.55
CA VAL A 262 -3.33 8.36 -20.71
C VAL A 262 -4.61 7.62 -21.06
N ILE A 263 -4.54 6.75 -22.06
CA ILE A 263 -5.62 5.85 -22.45
C ILE A 263 -5.20 4.45 -22.07
N SER A 264 -6.03 3.79 -21.26
CA SER A 264 -5.64 2.55 -20.59
C SER A 264 -6.79 1.56 -20.47
N GLU A 265 -6.46 0.31 -20.13
CA GLU A 265 -7.44 -0.73 -19.83
C GLU A 265 -8.35 -0.34 -18.63
N PHE A 266 -9.62 -0.74 -18.69
CA PHE A 266 -10.55 -0.58 -17.58
C PHE A 266 -10.48 -1.79 -16.62
N GLY A 267 -10.26 -1.52 -15.33
CA GLY A 267 -10.39 -2.53 -14.28
C GLY A 267 -11.84 -2.92 -14.06
N ALA A 268 -12.32 -3.92 -14.79
CA ALA A 268 -13.75 -4.30 -14.87
C ALA A 268 -14.39 -4.64 -13.51
N GLN A 269 -13.59 -5.10 -12.55
CA GLN A 269 -14.06 -5.45 -11.21
C GLN A 269 -13.79 -4.32 -10.19
N GLY A 270 -13.30 -3.16 -10.61
CA GLY A 270 -12.96 -2.05 -9.74
C GLY A 270 -11.72 -2.32 -8.89
N ASP A 271 -11.61 -1.62 -7.77
CA ASP A 271 -10.52 -1.78 -6.82
C ASP A 271 -10.65 -3.03 -5.92
N LEU A 272 -9.53 -3.49 -5.36
CA LEU A 272 -9.48 -4.70 -4.53
C LEU A 272 -10.28 -4.57 -3.23
N ALA A 273 -10.51 -3.36 -2.71
CA ALA A 273 -11.33 -3.17 -1.52
C ALA A 273 -12.80 -3.49 -1.84
N ARG A 274 -13.33 -2.94 -2.94
CA ARG A 274 -14.68 -3.25 -3.44
C ARG A 274 -14.80 -4.71 -3.88
N TYR A 275 -13.77 -5.28 -4.50
CA TYR A 275 -13.74 -6.70 -4.84
C TYR A 275 -13.88 -7.57 -3.59
N ALA A 276 -13.10 -7.30 -2.54
CA ALA A 276 -13.18 -8.02 -1.28
C ALA A 276 -14.58 -7.94 -0.66
N GLU A 277 -15.22 -6.77 -0.66
CA GLU A 277 -16.60 -6.60 -0.17
C GLU A 277 -17.62 -7.48 -0.91
N ARG A 278 -17.46 -7.68 -2.23
CA ARG A 278 -18.34 -8.56 -3.03
C ARG A 278 -18.16 -10.06 -2.73
N LEU A 279 -17.09 -10.44 -2.04
CA LEU A 279 -16.90 -11.81 -1.57
C LEU A 279 -17.70 -12.12 -0.29
N LYS A 280 -18.26 -11.10 0.37
CA LYS A 280 -19.03 -11.27 1.60
C LYS A 280 -20.19 -12.25 1.38
N GLY A 281 -20.26 -13.27 2.24
CA GLY A 281 -21.31 -14.30 2.19
C GLY A 281 -20.97 -15.52 1.31
N ARG A 282 -19.82 -15.53 0.63
CA ARG A 282 -19.30 -16.72 -0.06
C ARG A 282 -18.67 -17.72 0.92
N ASP A 283 -18.30 -18.90 0.41
CA ASP A 283 -17.63 -19.94 1.20
C ASP A 283 -16.28 -19.42 1.74
N PRO A 284 -16.00 -19.52 3.06
CA PRO A 284 -14.73 -19.09 3.64
C PRO A 284 -13.46 -19.66 2.97
N LYS A 285 -13.54 -20.87 2.39
CA LYS A 285 -12.42 -21.44 1.63
C LYS A 285 -12.18 -20.68 0.32
N GLU A 286 -13.24 -20.41 -0.44
CA GLU A 286 -13.17 -19.58 -1.66
C GLU A 286 -12.59 -18.20 -1.34
N ILE A 287 -13.05 -17.56 -0.25
CA ILE A 287 -12.53 -16.25 0.18
C ILE A 287 -11.04 -16.34 0.51
N SER A 288 -10.61 -17.40 1.21
CA SER A 288 -9.20 -17.62 1.53
C SER A 288 -8.34 -17.87 0.30
N GLU A 289 -8.84 -18.60 -0.70
CA GLU A 289 -8.16 -18.82 -1.98
C GLU A 289 -8.00 -17.51 -2.77
N GLN A 290 -9.05 -16.69 -2.85
CA GLN A 290 -8.98 -15.36 -3.48
C GLN A 290 -8.03 -14.43 -2.73
N THR A 291 -8.08 -14.44 -1.39
CA THR A 291 -7.14 -13.68 -0.54
C THR A 291 -5.70 -14.09 -0.86
N ARG A 292 -5.42 -15.41 -0.89
CA ARG A 292 -4.09 -15.94 -1.22
C ARG A 292 -3.64 -15.52 -2.61
N LYS A 293 -4.51 -15.62 -3.62
CA LYS A 293 -4.23 -15.26 -5.01
C LYS A 293 -3.81 -13.78 -5.15
N PHE A 294 -4.61 -12.86 -4.62
CA PHE A 294 -4.30 -11.43 -4.75
C PHE A 294 -3.13 -11.00 -3.89
N MET A 295 -2.96 -11.58 -2.71
CA MET A 295 -1.79 -11.27 -1.87
C MET A 295 -0.49 -11.84 -2.44
N ALA A 296 -0.54 -12.96 -3.16
CA ALA A 296 0.62 -13.49 -3.89
C ALA A 296 1.03 -12.51 -4.99
N GLN A 297 0.09 -12.06 -5.82
CA GLN A 297 0.33 -11.04 -6.85
C GLN A 297 0.84 -9.72 -6.26
N LEU A 298 0.25 -9.25 -5.16
CA LEU A 298 0.69 -8.02 -4.49
C LEU A 298 2.13 -8.15 -3.95
N SER A 299 2.45 -9.30 -3.34
CA SER A 299 3.80 -9.55 -2.82
C SER A 299 4.82 -9.65 -3.93
N ASP A 300 4.48 -10.30 -5.04
CA ASP A 300 5.34 -10.43 -6.22
C ASP A 300 5.58 -9.08 -6.89
N PHE A 301 4.53 -8.27 -7.07
CA PHE A 301 4.65 -6.87 -7.50
C PHE A 301 5.65 -6.10 -6.62
N CYS A 302 5.51 -6.19 -5.29
CA CYS A 302 6.40 -5.49 -4.37
C CYS A 302 7.85 -5.96 -4.47
N VAL A 303 8.08 -7.27 -4.59
CA VAL A 303 9.43 -7.84 -4.77
C VAL A 303 10.04 -7.35 -6.08
N GLN A 304 9.32 -7.46 -7.19
CA GLN A 304 9.81 -6.98 -8.49
C GLN A 304 10.06 -5.47 -8.52
N LEU A 305 9.24 -4.68 -7.81
CA LEU A 305 9.45 -3.24 -7.66
C LEU A 305 10.74 -2.95 -6.89
N MET A 306 10.96 -3.62 -5.76
CA MET A 306 12.20 -3.47 -4.98
C MET A 306 13.44 -3.92 -5.75
N ASP A 307 13.36 -5.02 -6.50
CA ASP A 307 14.44 -5.52 -7.36
C ASP A 307 14.78 -4.51 -8.47
N SER A 308 13.83 -3.69 -8.90
CA SER A 308 14.04 -2.58 -9.83
C SER A 308 14.65 -1.32 -9.18
N GLY A 309 14.87 -1.32 -7.86
CA GLY A 309 15.35 -0.16 -7.11
C GLY A 309 14.26 0.88 -6.78
N HIS A 310 12.99 0.51 -6.89
CA HIS A 310 11.85 1.38 -6.64
C HIS A 310 10.98 0.88 -5.49
N TYR A 311 10.15 1.75 -4.94
CA TYR A 311 9.33 1.48 -3.76
C TYR A 311 7.98 2.19 -3.86
N HIS A 312 6.94 1.56 -3.33
CA HIS A 312 5.57 2.09 -3.32
C HIS A 312 5.17 2.51 -1.90
N PRO A 313 5.08 3.82 -1.58
CA PRO A 313 4.76 4.29 -0.23
C PRO A 313 3.26 4.33 0.08
N ASP A 314 2.37 4.05 -0.87
CA ASP A 314 0.92 4.10 -0.67
C ASP A 314 0.21 2.77 -1.02
N ILE A 315 0.70 1.65 -0.48
CA ILE A 315 0.06 0.34 -0.69
C ILE A 315 -1.23 0.27 0.16
N LYS A 316 -2.38 0.26 -0.52
CA LYS A 316 -3.73 0.05 0.05
C LYS A 316 -4.63 -0.57 -1.01
N LEU A 317 -5.63 -1.38 -0.63
CA LEU A 317 -6.43 -2.13 -1.62
C LEU A 317 -7.14 -1.23 -2.64
N SER A 318 -7.53 -0.01 -2.25
CA SER A 318 -8.18 0.95 -3.16
C SER A 318 -7.28 1.46 -4.29
N ASN A 319 -5.95 1.29 -4.20
CA ASN A 319 -5.00 1.69 -5.24
C ASN A 319 -4.68 0.56 -6.23
N PHE A 320 -5.18 -0.65 -5.98
CA PHE A 320 -4.99 -1.82 -6.84
C PHE A 320 -6.33 -2.17 -7.47
N LEU A 321 -6.39 -2.12 -8.80
CA LEU A 321 -7.54 -2.53 -9.59
C LEU A 321 -7.48 -4.03 -9.86
N THR A 322 -8.61 -4.60 -10.30
CA THR A 322 -8.65 -5.98 -10.79
C THR A 322 -9.70 -6.17 -11.88
N ASP A 323 -9.48 -7.17 -12.73
CA ASP A 323 -10.47 -7.74 -13.65
C ASP A 323 -11.11 -9.03 -13.09
N GLY A 324 -10.75 -9.42 -11.86
CA GLY A 324 -11.15 -10.66 -11.18
C GLY A 324 -10.05 -11.73 -11.20
N GLU A 325 -9.08 -11.61 -12.11
CA GLU A 325 -7.98 -12.55 -12.26
C GLU A 325 -6.63 -11.92 -11.90
N ARG A 326 -6.38 -10.71 -12.42
CA ARG A 326 -5.12 -9.99 -12.29
C ARG A 326 -5.22 -8.84 -11.30
N LEU A 327 -4.12 -8.56 -10.61
CA LEU A 327 -3.87 -7.34 -9.88
C LEU A 327 -3.29 -6.30 -10.83
N ILE A 328 -3.93 -5.13 -10.90
CA ILE A 328 -3.60 -4.05 -11.85
C ILE A 328 -3.25 -2.78 -11.06
N VAL A 329 -2.09 -2.20 -11.33
CA VAL A 329 -1.58 -0.98 -10.69
C VAL A 329 -1.71 0.18 -11.68
N SER A 330 -2.68 1.06 -11.45
CA SER A 330 -2.86 2.28 -12.25
C SER A 330 -2.18 3.49 -11.59
N ASP A 331 -2.34 3.66 -10.27
CA ASP A 331 -1.79 4.79 -9.54
C ASP A 331 -0.32 4.56 -9.20
N ARG A 332 0.56 5.18 -9.99
CA ARG A 332 2.02 5.00 -9.89
C ARG A 332 2.76 6.28 -9.49
N LYS A 333 2.03 7.37 -9.28
CA LYS A 333 2.62 8.71 -9.05
C LYS A 333 3.40 8.81 -7.74
N THR A 334 3.11 7.93 -6.78
CA THR A 334 3.75 7.90 -5.47
C THR A 334 5.04 7.07 -5.44
N ILE A 335 5.32 6.29 -6.50
CA ILE A 335 6.51 5.43 -6.56
C ILE A 335 7.79 6.27 -6.47
N THR A 336 8.72 5.84 -5.62
CA THR A 336 10.01 6.50 -5.39
C THR A 336 11.17 5.55 -5.64
N ASP A 337 12.31 6.09 -6.06
CA ASP A 337 13.61 5.41 -6.21
C ASP A 337 14.46 5.49 -4.92
N LYS A 338 13.98 6.22 -3.90
CA LYS A 338 14.67 6.36 -2.62
C LYS A 338 14.33 5.18 -1.71
N ARG A 339 15.36 4.44 -1.29
CA ARG A 339 15.24 3.37 -0.29
C ARG A 339 14.91 3.90 1.11
N ASP A 340 15.51 5.04 1.49
CA ASP A 340 15.38 5.64 2.82
C ASP A 340 14.94 7.12 2.75
N PRO A 341 13.76 7.42 2.15
CA PRO A 341 13.27 8.79 2.02
C PRO A 341 12.85 9.34 3.38
N LYS A 342 12.83 10.67 3.49
CA LYS A 342 12.19 11.32 4.63
C LYS A 342 10.67 11.23 4.50
N VAL A 343 9.95 11.29 5.62
CA VAL A 343 8.48 11.24 5.62
C VAL A 343 7.86 12.37 4.78
N ASN A 344 8.45 13.58 4.81
CA ASN A 344 7.97 14.70 4.01
C ASN A 344 8.26 14.59 2.50
N GLU A 345 9.00 13.57 2.07
CA GLU A 345 9.35 13.33 0.66
C GLU A 345 8.45 12.27 0.00
N ILE A 346 7.52 11.68 0.75
CA ILE A 346 6.59 10.66 0.25
C ILE A 346 5.14 11.09 0.45
N SER A 347 4.25 10.54 -0.38
CA SER A 347 2.81 10.60 -0.18
C SER A 347 2.30 9.23 0.22
N SER A 348 1.60 9.14 1.35
CA SER A 348 1.05 7.89 1.88
C SER A 348 -0.26 8.14 2.61
N SER A 349 -1.13 7.14 2.64
CA SER A 349 -2.40 7.19 3.34
C SER A 349 -2.21 6.94 4.83
N PRO A 350 -2.59 7.88 5.73
CA PRO A 350 -2.43 7.73 7.17
C PRO A 350 -2.99 6.42 7.73
N ALA A 351 -4.14 5.93 7.26
CA ALA A 351 -4.70 4.67 7.77
C ALA A 351 -3.81 3.42 7.54
N TYR A 352 -2.87 3.49 6.59
CA TYR A 352 -1.93 2.43 6.24
C TYR A 352 -0.50 2.70 6.71
N GLY A 353 -0.23 3.89 7.25
CA GLY A 353 1.11 4.30 7.63
C GLY A 353 1.63 3.50 8.84
N ALA A 354 2.86 3.00 8.72
CA ALA A 354 3.56 2.37 9.84
C ALA A 354 3.79 3.32 11.03
N PRO A 355 4.04 2.83 12.26
CA PRO A 355 4.17 3.66 13.47
C PRO A 355 5.17 4.81 13.36
N GLU A 356 6.29 4.61 12.65
CA GLU A 356 7.29 5.65 12.37
C GLU A 356 6.74 6.79 11.52
N TYR A 357 5.82 6.51 10.60
CA TYR A 357 5.09 7.51 9.83
C TYR A 357 4.00 8.19 10.67
N GLN A 358 3.24 7.42 11.46
CA GLN A 358 2.20 7.95 12.36
C GLN A 358 2.76 8.99 13.33
N LYS A 359 3.95 8.74 13.89
CA LYS A 359 4.65 9.67 14.80
C LYS A 359 5.00 11.02 14.15
N CYS A 360 4.93 11.11 12.83
CA CYS A 360 5.18 12.31 12.04
C CYS A 360 3.90 13.05 11.64
N LEU A 361 2.71 12.54 11.98
CA LEU A 361 1.43 13.19 11.77
C LEU A 361 1.07 14.10 12.96
N ARG A 362 0.22 15.11 12.74
CA ARG A 362 -0.31 15.94 13.83
C ARG A 362 -1.57 15.29 14.42
N SER A 363 -1.62 15.15 15.75
CA SER A 363 -2.69 14.41 16.46
C SER A 363 -4.10 15.05 16.37
N ALA A 364 -4.23 16.28 15.86
CA ALA A 364 -5.49 17.03 15.82
C ALA A 364 -5.66 17.92 14.56
N SER A 365 -4.78 17.81 13.57
CA SER A 365 -4.87 18.59 12.33
C SER A 365 -4.41 17.78 11.12
N ILE A 366 -4.88 18.17 9.94
CA ILE A 366 -4.39 17.60 8.68
C ILE A 366 -2.96 18.10 8.48
N GLY A 367 -2.00 17.18 8.37
CA GLY A 367 -0.63 17.48 7.97
C GLY A 367 0.46 16.84 8.82
N LEU A 368 1.70 17.18 8.44
CA LEU A 368 2.92 16.66 9.04
C LEU A 368 3.42 17.54 10.21
N ASN A 369 4.05 16.92 11.20
CA ASN A 369 4.77 17.59 12.27
C ASN A 369 6.29 17.69 11.95
N PHE A 370 7.06 18.39 12.79
CA PHE A 370 8.50 18.64 12.53
C PHE A 370 9.35 17.36 12.43
N LYS A 371 8.94 16.23 13.03
CA LYS A 371 9.66 14.96 12.92
C LYS A 371 9.67 14.43 11.49
N ALA A 372 8.74 14.85 10.65
CA ALA A 372 8.66 14.41 9.26
C ALA A 372 9.88 14.82 8.41
N PHE A 373 10.58 15.89 8.80
CA PHE A 373 11.75 16.42 8.08
C PHE A 373 13.07 15.73 8.43
N THR A 374 13.07 14.90 9.48
CA THR A 374 14.25 14.18 10.00
C THR A 374 14.06 12.67 9.98
N THR A 375 12.83 12.19 10.17
CA THR A 375 12.51 10.76 10.20
C THR A 375 12.63 10.16 8.80
N LYS A 376 13.47 9.13 8.68
CA LYS A 376 13.62 8.33 7.46
C LYS A 376 12.82 7.03 7.58
N LEU A 377 12.26 6.59 6.47
CA LEU A 377 11.53 5.33 6.37
C LEU A 377 12.36 4.30 5.63
N ASP A 378 12.62 3.14 6.23
CA ASP A 378 13.17 2.00 5.49
C ASP A 378 12.06 1.44 4.59
N MET A 379 12.06 1.80 3.31
CA MET A 379 10.97 1.50 2.38
C MET A 379 10.61 0.01 2.28
N PRO A 380 11.56 -0.96 2.27
CA PRO A 380 11.23 -2.38 2.33
C PRO A 380 10.36 -2.77 3.53
N SER A 381 10.74 -2.29 4.73
CA SER A 381 9.99 -2.56 5.96
C SER A 381 8.69 -1.75 6.04
N TYR A 382 8.64 -0.58 5.41
CA TYR A 382 7.43 0.22 5.31
C TYR A 382 6.38 -0.43 4.39
N MET A 383 6.81 -0.89 3.20
CA MET A 383 5.97 -1.65 2.27
C MET A 383 5.47 -2.96 2.90
N SER A 384 6.33 -3.67 3.65
CA SER A 384 5.92 -4.86 4.41
C SER A 384 4.74 -4.56 5.35
N PHE A 385 4.83 -3.48 6.13
CA PHE A 385 3.74 -3.05 7.02
C PHE A 385 2.45 -2.77 6.25
N GLN A 386 2.55 -2.08 5.11
CA GLN A 386 1.37 -1.76 4.31
C GLN A 386 0.76 -2.99 3.63
N VAL A 387 1.57 -3.95 3.18
CA VAL A 387 1.08 -5.26 2.68
C VAL A 387 0.32 -6.00 3.79
N GLY A 388 0.84 -6.00 5.02
CA GLY A 388 0.14 -6.60 6.16
C GLY A 388 -1.18 -5.90 6.48
N THR A 389 -1.22 -4.58 6.34
CA THR A 389 -2.44 -3.77 6.52
C THR A 389 -3.45 -4.00 5.40
N ALA A 390 -2.99 -4.15 4.14
CA ALA A 390 -3.84 -4.48 3.01
C ALA A 390 -4.43 -5.90 3.13
N LEU A 391 -3.64 -6.88 3.58
CA LEU A 391 -4.14 -8.23 3.89
C LEU A 391 -5.21 -8.17 4.99
N LYS A 392 -4.96 -7.41 6.07
CA LYS A 392 -5.91 -7.19 7.16
C LYS A 392 -7.22 -6.59 6.66
N GLU A 393 -7.15 -5.55 5.83
CA GLU A 393 -8.33 -4.94 5.21
C GLU A 393 -9.11 -5.96 4.37
N PHE A 394 -8.42 -6.75 3.54
CA PHE A 394 -9.04 -7.75 2.67
C PHE A 394 -9.83 -8.78 3.49
N MET A 395 -9.21 -9.29 4.57
CA MET A 395 -9.84 -10.27 5.46
C MET A 395 -11.10 -9.71 6.15
N LEU A 396 -11.12 -8.42 6.49
CA LEU A 396 -12.25 -7.76 7.14
C LEU A 396 -13.37 -7.43 6.15
N LYS A 397 -13.03 -6.88 4.97
CA LYS A 397 -14.00 -6.52 3.93
C LYS A 397 -14.69 -7.73 3.32
N SER A 398 -13.95 -8.81 3.10
CA SER A 398 -14.52 -10.09 2.65
C SER A 398 -15.30 -10.83 3.74
N ASN A 399 -15.28 -10.35 4.98
CA ASN A 399 -15.89 -10.99 6.14
C ASN A 399 -15.31 -12.38 6.45
N LEU A 400 -14.07 -12.66 6.01
CA LEU A 400 -13.28 -13.80 6.48
C LEU A 400 -13.04 -13.70 7.99
N ILE A 401 -12.84 -12.48 8.46
CA ILE A 401 -12.94 -12.10 9.87
C ILE A 401 -14.22 -11.25 10.04
N PRO A 402 -15.15 -11.62 10.93
CA PRO A 402 -16.38 -10.88 11.15
C PRO A 402 -16.11 -9.41 11.49
N TYR A 403 -16.69 -8.50 10.73
CA TYR A 403 -16.46 -7.06 10.86
C TYR A 403 -17.76 -6.27 10.68
N ASN A 404 -18.08 -5.41 11.64
CA ASN A 404 -19.16 -4.44 11.52
C ASN A 404 -18.61 -3.04 11.20
N ALA A 405 -18.74 -2.62 9.93
CA ALA A 405 -18.26 -1.33 9.46
C ALA A 405 -18.95 -0.11 10.11
N GLU A 406 -20.15 -0.28 10.67
CA GLU A 406 -20.90 0.81 11.32
C GLU A 406 -20.50 1.00 12.80
N SER A 407 -19.70 0.09 13.36
CA SER A 407 -19.31 0.13 14.77
C SER A 407 -17.89 0.67 14.91
N GLU A 408 -17.76 1.91 15.39
CA GLU A 408 -16.47 2.54 15.70
C GLU A 408 -15.61 1.66 16.61
N LYS A 409 -16.24 1.01 17.60
CA LYS A 409 -15.56 0.07 18.50
C LYS A 409 -14.98 -1.13 17.75
N ASP A 410 -15.70 -1.64 16.75
CA ASP A 410 -15.29 -2.82 15.99
C ASP A 410 -14.17 -2.45 15.00
N PHE A 411 -14.23 -1.24 14.42
CA PHE A 411 -13.15 -0.64 13.63
C PHE A 411 -11.89 -0.42 14.47
N GLU A 412 -12.02 0.21 15.64
CA GLU A 412 -10.91 0.44 16.55
C GLU A 412 -10.28 -0.88 16.99
N GLU A 413 -11.09 -1.85 17.44
CA GLU A 413 -10.58 -3.14 17.88
C GLU A 413 -9.97 -3.96 16.74
N LYS A 414 -10.60 -4.04 15.57
CA LYS A 414 -10.20 -5.01 14.53
C LYS A 414 -9.30 -4.41 13.46
N PHE A 415 -9.38 -3.11 13.20
CA PHE A 415 -8.61 -2.44 12.15
C PHE A 415 -7.46 -1.58 12.73
N VAL A 416 -7.74 -0.72 13.71
CA VAL A 416 -6.72 0.19 14.27
C VAL A 416 -5.76 -0.56 15.19
N LYS A 417 -6.27 -1.39 16.09
CA LYS A 417 -5.43 -2.17 17.02
C LYS A 417 -4.75 -3.33 16.30
N TRP A 418 -3.45 -3.49 16.59
CA TRP A 418 -2.60 -4.55 16.04
C TRP A 418 -2.64 -5.81 16.92
N GLN A 419 -3.82 -6.42 17.01
CA GLN A 419 -4.06 -7.63 17.79
C GLN A 419 -4.24 -8.87 16.89
N LEU A 420 -4.03 -10.06 17.47
CA LEU A 420 -4.27 -11.34 16.82
C LEU A 420 -5.74 -11.48 16.38
N LEU A 421 -5.98 -11.39 15.06
CA LEU A 421 -7.33 -11.47 14.47
C LEU A 421 -7.91 -12.88 14.54
N SER A 422 -7.07 -13.92 14.69
CA SER A 422 -7.53 -15.31 14.76
C SER A 422 -8.50 -15.55 15.92
N LYS A 423 -8.46 -14.74 16.99
CA LYS A 423 -9.44 -14.80 18.09
C LYS A 423 -10.87 -14.46 17.68
N PHE A 424 -11.04 -13.85 16.52
CA PHE A 424 -12.34 -13.48 15.94
C PHE A 424 -12.80 -14.44 14.85
N VAL A 425 -12.02 -15.47 14.49
CA VAL A 425 -12.43 -16.49 13.53
C VAL A 425 -13.60 -17.28 14.13
N LYS A 426 -14.79 -17.11 13.54
CA LYS A 426 -16.03 -17.74 14.02
C LYS A 426 -16.42 -18.99 13.24
N SER A 427 -15.78 -19.28 12.11
CA SER A 427 -16.10 -20.44 11.29
C SER A 427 -15.92 -21.71 12.12
N GLN A 428 -16.96 -22.55 12.16
CA GLN A 428 -16.86 -23.91 12.64
C GLN A 428 -17.01 -24.85 11.44
N PRO A 429 -15.99 -25.66 11.10
CA PRO A 429 -14.64 -25.67 11.70
C PRO A 429 -13.82 -24.43 11.32
N ALA A 430 -12.93 -24.01 12.21
CA ALA A 430 -11.99 -22.92 11.93
C ALA A 430 -11.05 -23.38 10.80
N ILE A 431 -10.95 -22.60 9.73
CA ILE A 431 -10.01 -22.87 8.66
C ILE A 431 -8.61 -22.40 9.09
N TYR A 432 -7.61 -23.27 8.93
CA TYR A 432 -6.23 -22.97 9.32
C TYR A 432 -5.68 -21.77 8.55
N GLU A 433 -6.12 -21.59 7.31
CA GLU A 433 -5.78 -20.49 6.43
C GLU A 433 -6.08 -19.14 7.06
N ALA A 434 -7.29 -18.92 7.58
CA ALA A 434 -7.64 -17.65 8.22
C ALA A 434 -6.79 -17.38 9.48
N THR A 435 -6.44 -18.43 10.22
CA THR A 435 -5.58 -18.34 11.41
C THR A 435 -4.15 -17.97 11.02
N ASN A 436 -3.59 -18.64 10.02
CA ASN A 436 -2.22 -18.43 9.55
C ASN A 436 -2.08 -17.09 8.80
N LEU A 437 -3.08 -16.66 8.02
CA LEU A 437 -3.13 -15.33 7.42
C LEU A 437 -3.16 -14.24 8.50
N SER A 438 -3.95 -14.42 9.57
CA SER A 438 -3.95 -13.50 10.70
C SER A 438 -2.58 -13.40 11.38
N LEU A 439 -1.84 -14.50 11.44
CA LEU A 439 -0.49 -14.51 11.98
C LEU A 439 0.48 -13.73 11.07
N LEU A 440 0.38 -13.92 9.75
CA LEU A 440 1.17 -13.16 8.78
C LEU A 440 0.91 -11.65 8.84
N VAL A 441 -0.35 -11.22 9.05
CA VAL A 441 -0.67 -9.80 9.28
C VAL A 441 0.20 -9.23 10.40
N GLN A 442 0.24 -9.88 11.57
CA GLN A 442 1.02 -9.35 12.70
C GLN A 442 2.52 -9.41 12.48
N GLU A 443 3.03 -10.45 11.82
CA GLU A 443 4.46 -10.55 11.49
C GLU A 443 4.91 -9.44 10.53
N LEU A 444 4.05 -9.05 9.58
CA LEU A 444 4.27 -7.92 8.66
C LEU A 444 4.13 -6.56 9.37
N THR A 445 3.19 -6.44 10.32
CA THR A 445 2.84 -5.18 10.97
C THR A 445 3.47 -4.99 12.37
N ARG A 446 4.61 -5.62 12.65
CA ARG A 446 5.36 -5.39 13.90
C ARG A 446 5.70 -3.91 14.06
N GLU A 447 5.67 -3.40 15.29
CA GLU A 447 5.89 -1.97 15.57
C GLU A 447 7.28 -1.53 15.12
N ASN A 448 8.31 -2.28 15.52
CA ASN A 448 9.68 -2.03 15.10
C ASN A 448 9.89 -2.48 13.65
N SER A 449 10.34 -1.56 12.80
CA SER A 449 10.57 -1.82 11.37
C SER A 449 11.53 -2.98 11.11
N LYS A 450 12.57 -3.14 11.95
CA LYS A 450 13.59 -4.18 11.79
C LYS A 450 13.09 -5.59 12.11
N ASP A 451 12.00 -5.70 12.86
CA ASP A 451 11.44 -6.99 13.27
C ASP A 451 10.40 -7.49 12.26
N ARG A 452 9.92 -6.64 11.34
CA ARG A 452 8.87 -6.98 10.38
C ARG A 452 9.33 -8.08 9.44
N LEU A 453 8.43 -9.02 9.16
CA LEU A 453 8.63 -10.04 8.14
C LEU A 453 8.84 -9.36 6.78
N SER A 454 9.86 -9.77 6.03
CA SER A 454 10.07 -9.21 4.68
C SER A 454 8.97 -9.67 3.73
N VAL A 455 8.63 -8.86 2.72
CA VAL A 455 7.63 -9.23 1.71
C VAL A 455 8.03 -10.52 0.97
N LYS A 456 9.33 -10.73 0.74
CA LYS A 456 9.87 -11.96 0.15
C LYS A 456 9.60 -13.20 1.02
N HIS A 457 9.82 -13.12 2.33
CA HIS A 457 9.50 -14.23 3.23
C HIS A 457 7.99 -14.45 3.35
N PHE A 458 7.20 -13.38 3.33
CA PHE A 458 5.74 -13.46 3.27
C PHE A 458 5.26 -14.23 2.03
N GLN A 459 5.81 -13.96 0.85
CA GLN A 459 5.49 -14.69 -0.39
C GLN A 459 5.70 -16.20 -0.22
N THR A 460 6.83 -16.63 0.33
CA THR A 460 7.11 -18.05 0.61
C THR A 460 6.16 -18.66 1.65
N LEU A 461 5.76 -17.90 2.67
CA LEU A 461 4.85 -18.38 3.72
C LEU A 461 3.40 -18.43 3.25
N LEU A 462 3.01 -17.56 2.31
CA LEU A 462 1.65 -17.49 1.79
C LEU A 462 1.21 -18.80 1.10
N GLU A 463 2.15 -19.53 0.50
CA GLU A 463 1.91 -20.86 -0.08
C GLU A 463 1.64 -21.95 0.99
N LYS A 464 2.03 -21.69 2.24
CA LYS A 464 2.01 -22.66 3.35
C LYS A 464 0.88 -22.38 4.34
N VAL A 465 0.00 -21.42 4.08
CA VAL A 465 -1.08 -21.03 5.01
C VAL A 465 -2.10 -22.13 5.28
N ALA A 466 -2.16 -23.16 4.45
CA ALA A 466 -3.00 -24.34 4.69
C ALA A 466 -2.40 -25.34 5.69
N PHE A 467 -1.14 -25.16 6.12
CA PHE A 467 -0.53 -26.02 7.13
C PHE A 467 -1.24 -25.89 8.49
N SER A 468 -1.11 -26.91 9.34
CA SER A 468 -1.54 -26.77 10.73
C SER A 468 -0.80 -25.60 11.39
N PRO A 469 -1.40 -24.88 12.36
CA PRO A 469 -0.78 -23.72 12.99
C PRO A 469 0.63 -23.99 13.55
N ASP A 470 0.87 -25.16 14.13
CA ASP A 470 2.18 -25.54 14.66
C ASP A 470 3.23 -25.74 13.56
N MET A 471 2.86 -26.40 12.46
CA MET A 471 3.74 -26.57 11.29
C MET A 471 4.01 -25.23 10.63
N PHE A 472 3.02 -24.34 10.56
CA PHE A 472 3.17 -23.01 10.00
C PHE A 472 4.10 -22.12 10.84
N LEU A 473 3.96 -22.15 12.17
CA LEU A 473 4.88 -21.47 13.09
C LEU A 473 6.33 -21.96 12.91
N HIS A 474 6.53 -23.25 12.67
CA HIS A 474 7.86 -23.79 12.39
C HIS A 474 8.45 -23.22 11.08
N GLU A 475 7.65 -23.04 10.05
CA GLU A 475 8.08 -22.40 8.80
C GLU A 475 8.41 -20.91 8.97
N ILE A 476 7.64 -20.19 9.81
CA ILE A 476 7.98 -18.81 10.18
C ILE A 476 9.34 -18.77 10.89
N GLU A 477 9.58 -19.65 11.85
CA GLU A 477 10.83 -19.68 12.63
C GLU A 477 12.06 -19.95 11.74
N LYS A 478 11.90 -20.72 10.66
CA LYS A 478 12.98 -20.94 9.67
C LYS A 478 13.36 -19.66 8.92
N LEU A 479 12.38 -18.86 8.51
CA LEU A 479 12.58 -17.68 7.66
C LEU A 479 12.83 -16.40 8.46
N SER A 480 12.21 -16.27 9.62
CA SER A 480 12.34 -15.14 10.55
C SER A 480 12.52 -15.69 11.96
N PRO A 481 13.74 -16.07 12.38
CA PRO A 481 13.96 -16.66 13.70
C PRO A 481 13.63 -15.72 14.85
N ALA A 482 12.94 -16.22 15.88
CA ALA A 482 12.59 -15.45 17.07
C ALA A 482 13.79 -14.78 17.76
N PRO A 483 14.99 -15.39 17.86
CA PRO A 483 16.17 -14.74 18.45
C PRO A 483 16.63 -13.45 17.77
N LYS A 484 16.17 -13.16 16.54
CA LYS A 484 16.49 -11.91 15.83
C LYS A 484 15.53 -10.76 16.17
N LEU A 485 14.42 -11.06 16.83
CA LEU A 485 13.39 -10.07 17.18
C LEU A 485 13.79 -9.29 18.43
N SER A 486 13.50 -7.98 18.44
CA SER A 486 13.81 -7.14 19.61
C SER A 486 13.09 -7.57 20.90
N THR A 487 11.96 -8.27 20.80
CA THR A 487 11.16 -8.78 21.93
C THR A 487 11.68 -10.10 22.51
N TYR A 488 12.69 -10.74 21.91
CA TYR A 488 13.06 -12.11 22.24
C TYR A 488 13.54 -12.29 23.68
N GLU A 489 14.46 -11.45 24.15
CA GLU A 489 15.02 -11.57 25.51
C GLU A 489 13.95 -11.32 26.57
N ASP A 490 12.99 -10.43 26.30
CA ASP A 490 11.85 -10.19 27.16
C ASP A 490 10.94 -11.41 27.23
N ILE A 491 10.57 -11.98 26.08
CA ILE A 491 9.74 -13.18 26.00
C ILE A 491 10.42 -14.35 26.72
N LYS A 492 11.74 -14.49 26.57
CA LYS A 492 12.53 -15.52 27.26
C LYS A 492 12.54 -15.29 28.78
N LEU A 493 12.67 -14.05 29.23
CA LEU A 493 12.57 -13.69 30.65
C LEU A 493 11.17 -14.01 31.20
N ILE A 494 10.12 -13.58 30.50
CA ILE A 494 8.72 -13.86 30.87
C ILE A 494 8.50 -15.36 31.01
N ARG A 495 8.91 -16.16 30.02
CA ARG A 495 8.81 -17.63 30.07
C ARG A 495 9.56 -18.21 31.27
N THR A 496 10.75 -17.71 31.54
CA THR A 496 11.56 -18.15 32.69
C THR A 496 10.84 -17.87 34.00
N ILE A 497 10.24 -16.67 34.15
CA ILE A 497 9.49 -16.29 35.35
C ILE A 497 8.25 -17.18 35.51
N LEU A 498 7.44 -17.33 34.46
CA LEU A 498 6.19 -18.11 34.52
C LEU A 498 6.41 -19.62 34.75
N THR A 499 7.63 -20.12 34.51
CA THR A 499 8.01 -21.53 34.72
C THR A 499 8.95 -21.75 35.92
N ALA A 500 9.25 -20.70 36.68
CA ALA A 500 10.10 -20.80 37.87
C ALA A 500 9.35 -21.35 39.09
N ASP A 501 10.06 -22.06 39.96
CA ASP A 501 9.55 -22.47 41.27
C ASP A 501 9.58 -21.29 42.27
N SER A 502 10.55 -20.40 42.13
CA SER A 502 10.68 -19.16 42.89
C SER A 502 11.38 -18.08 42.08
N LEU A 503 11.07 -16.82 42.35
CA LEU A 503 11.84 -15.68 41.85
C LEU A 503 13.14 -15.53 42.66
N ASN A 504 14.27 -15.43 41.97
CA ASN A 504 15.55 -15.06 42.59
C ASN A 504 15.80 -13.56 42.40
N ILE A 505 16.68 -12.98 43.22
CA ILE A 505 17.00 -11.54 43.23
C ILE A 505 17.36 -11.02 41.83
N LYS A 506 18.04 -11.83 41.01
CA LYS A 506 18.45 -11.46 39.65
C LYS A 506 17.26 -11.37 38.67
N LEU A 507 16.29 -12.28 38.77
CA LEU A 507 15.08 -12.26 37.94
C LEU A 507 14.11 -11.16 38.39
N GLU A 508 14.04 -10.91 39.70
CA GLU A 508 13.27 -9.80 40.27
C GLU A 508 13.80 -8.47 39.74
N ALA A 509 15.08 -8.16 39.95
CA ALA A 509 15.67 -6.92 39.48
C ALA A 509 15.49 -6.71 37.96
N LYS A 510 15.52 -7.79 37.16
CA LYS A 510 15.27 -7.72 35.71
C LYS A 510 13.81 -7.42 35.37
N LEU A 511 12.85 -8.03 36.06
CA LEU A 511 11.43 -7.74 35.88
C LEU A 511 11.13 -6.30 36.33
N GLU A 512 11.75 -5.85 37.42
CA GLU A 512 11.60 -4.51 37.95
C GLU A 512 12.13 -3.43 36.98
N GLN A 513 13.23 -3.70 36.28
CA GLN A 513 13.79 -2.77 35.29
C GLN A 513 12.97 -2.63 34.01
N MET A 514 11.95 -3.47 33.80
CA MET A 514 11.14 -3.43 32.58
C MET A 514 9.98 -2.45 32.68
N VAL A 515 9.84 -1.61 31.65
CA VAL A 515 8.72 -0.69 31.53
C VAL A 515 7.43 -1.49 31.27
N PRO A 516 6.33 -1.28 32.04
CA PRO A 516 5.08 -2.04 31.87
C PRO A 516 4.51 -1.99 30.44
N ALA A 517 4.57 -0.83 29.78
CA ALA A 517 4.15 -0.67 28.40
C ALA A 517 5.00 -1.50 27.41
N HIS A 518 6.27 -1.77 27.74
CA HIS A 518 7.13 -2.64 26.93
C HIS A 518 6.80 -4.11 27.16
N LEU A 519 6.56 -4.52 28.41
CA LEU A 519 6.13 -5.86 28.78
C LEU A 519 4.79 -6.24 28.15
N GLU A 520 3.81 -5.33 28.18
CA GLU A 520 2.51 -5.53 27.53
C GLU A 520 2.69 -5.83 26.03
N LYS A 521 3.54 -5.05 25.35
CA LYS A 521 3.85 -5.28 23.92
C LYS A 521 4.54 -6.63 23.70
N SER A 522 5.51 -7.00 24.52
CA SER A 522 6.20 -8.29 24.42
C SER A 522 5.26 -9.49 24.67
N LEU A 523 4.24 -9.32 25.52
CA LEU A 523 3.20 -10.33 25.76
C LEU A 523 2.16 -10.42 24.63
N GLN A 524 2.07 -9.40 23.79
CA GLN A 524 1.25 -9.39 22.58
C GLN A 524 1.99 -9.95 21.35
N ASP A 525 3.22 -10.48 21.51
CA ASP A 525 3.96 -11.07 20.39
C ASP A 525 3.12 -12.19 19.71
N PRO A 526 2.94 -12.13 18.39
CA PRO A 526 2.05 -13.05 17.67
C PRO A 526 2.45 -14.52 17.76
N ARG A 527 3.73 -14.80 18.05
CA ARG A 527 4.25 -16.16 18.22
C ARG A 527 4.05 -16.70 19.62
N LEU A 528 3.54 -15.87 20.54
CA LEU A 528 3.34 -16.21 21.92
C LEU A 528 1.89 -16.63 22.15
N ASN A 529 1.67 -17.90 22.48
CA ASN A 529 0.38 -18.33 23.02
C ASN A 529 0.30 -17.95 24.50
N SER A 530 -0.13 -16.72 24.77
CA SER A 530 -0.21 -16.18 26.13
C SER A 530 -1.04 -17.09 27.05
N ALA A 531 -2.16 -17.64 26.57
CA ALA A 531 -3.00 -18.54 27.37
C ALA A 531 -2.27 -19.84 27.80
N LEU A 532 -1.38 -20.38 26.97
CA LEU A 532 -0.55 -21.54 27.34
C LEU A 532 0.55 -21.17 28.33
N LEU A 533 1.10 -19.95 28.26
CA LEU A 533 2.15 -19.50 29.18
C LEU A 533 1.72 -19.49 30.64
N PHE A 534 0.44 -19.21 30.90
CA PHE A 534 -0.10 -19.14 32.25
C PHE A 534 -0.56 -20.50 32.79
N LYS A 535 -0.42 -21.60 32.03
CA LYS A 535 -0.69 -22.97 32.51
C LYS A 535 0.52 -23.52 33.29
N GLY A 536 0.34 -24.69 33.92
CA GLY A 536 1.43 -25.37 34.63
C GLY A 536 1.82 -24.68 35.94
N LYS A 537 3.10 -24.32 36.10
CA LYS A 537 3.64 -23.76 37.35
C LYS A 537 3.02 -22.40 37.72
N ALA A 538 2.84 -21.50 36.76
CA ALA A 538 2.14 -20.22 36.99
C ALA A 538 0.73 -20.43 37.57
N LEU A 539 -0.06 -21.32 36.94
CA LEU A 539 -1.38 -21.71 37.43
C LEU A 539 -1.30 -22.39 38.82
N SER A 540 -0.27 -23.18 39.09
CA SER A 540 -0.06 -23.81 40.40
C SER A 540 0.15 -22.77 41.51
N HIS A 541 1.03 -21.79 41.29
CA HIS A 541 1.29 -20.70 42.24
C HIS A 541 0.01 -19.90 42.53
N VAL A 542 -0.73 -19.54 41.49
CA VAL A 542 -2.00 -18.82 41.61
C VAL A 542 -3.04 -19.66 42.35
N ASN A 543 -3.18 -20.93 42.00
CA ASN A 543 -4.10 -21.85 42.69
C ASN A 543 -3.76 -22.01 44.17
N GLN A 544 -2.47 -22.12 44.51
CA GLN A 544 -2.02 -22.25 45.89
C GLN A 544 -2.42 -21.01 46.70
N TYR A 545 -2.19 -19.81 46.16
CA TYR A 545 -2.60 -18.58 46.81
C TYR A 545 -4.13 -18.49 46.97
N LEU A 546 -4.89 -18.76 45.91
CA LEU A 546 -6.36 -18.72 45.97
C LEU A 546 -6.94 -19.75 46.94
N ASN A 547 -6.28 -20.91 47.12
CA ASN A 547 -6.67 -21.88 48.15
C ASN A 547 -6.41 -21.35 49.58
N VAL A 548 -5.30 -20.64 49.80
CA VAL A 548 -5.02 -20.01 51.10
C VAL A 548 -6.04 -18.90 51.38
N LEU A 549 -6.38 -18.11 50.36
CA LEU A 549 -7.42 -17.08 50.46
C LEU A 549 -8.80 -17.66 50.73
N ASP A 550 -9.18 -18.75 50.06
CA ASP A 550 -10.45 -19.45 50.30
C ASP A 550 -10.53 -19.99 51.73
N LYS A 551 -9.42 -20.50 52.29
CA LYS A 551 -9.35 -20.91 53.69
C LYS A 551 -9.51 -19.73 54.65
N ALA A 552 -8.89 -18.59 54.36
CA ALA A 552 -9.04 -17.37 55.17
C ALA A 552 -10.48 -16.86 55.15
N LEU A 553 -11.12 -16.86 53.98
CA LEU A 553 -12.54 -16.51 53.84
C LEU A 553 -13.44 -17.47 54.63
N LEU A 554 -13.16 -18.77 54.58
CA LEU A 554 -13.91 -19.76 55.35
C LEU A 554 -13.80 -19.52 56.87
N VAL A 555 -12.65 -19.07 57.37
CA VAL A 555 -12.50 -18.68 58.79
C VAL A 555 -13.43 -17.51 59.13
N LYS A 556 -13.53 -16.51 58.25
CA LYS A 556 -14.49 -15.41 58.44
C LYS A 556 -15.95 -15.82 58.30
N ASP A 557 -16.25 -16.72 57.36
CA ASP A 557 -17.58 -17.30 57.24
C ASP A 557 -17.96 -18.06 58.52
N LEU A 558 -17.01 -18.75 59.14
CA LEU A 558 -17.20 -19.46 60.41
C LEU A 558 -17.40 -18.51 61.61
N GLU A 559 -16.69 -17.38 61.66
CA GLU A 559 -16.91 -16.33 62.67
C GLU A 559 -18.33 -15.73 62.58
N ASN A 560 -18.89 -15.67 61.37
CA ASN A 560 -20.22 -15.12 61.10
C ASN A 560 -21.34 -16.19 61.08
N ALA A 561 -20.99 -17.47 61.22
CA ALA A 561 -21.95 -18.57 61.15
C ALA A 561 -22.76 -18.70 62.45
N ASN A 562 -24.03 -19.11 62.32
CA ASN A 562 -24.79 -19.51 63.50
C ASN A 562 -24.20 -20.80 64.13
N ASN A 563 -24.35 -20.96 65.45
CA ASN A 563 -23.73 -22.05 66.21
C ASN A 563 -24.03 -23.45 65.64
N PHE A 564 -25.21 -23.65 65.04
CA PHE A 564 -25.60 -24.92 64.44
C PHE A 564 -24.81 -25.23 63.15
N ARG A 565 -24.66 -24.26 62.24
CA ARG A 565 -23.90 -24.44 60.99
C ARG A 565 -22.40 -24.56 61.25
N TRP A 566 -21.90 -23.80 62.22
CA TRP A 566 -20.52 -23.93 62.69
C TRP A 566 -20.26 -25.34 63.23
N PHE A 567 -21.13 -25.83 64.12
CA PHE A 567 -21.02 -27.18 64.69
C PHE A 567 -21.11 -28.28 63.61
N LEU A 568 -22.07 -28.19 62.69
CA LEU A 568 -22.19 -29.13 61.57
C LEU A 568 -20.94 -29.14 60.69
N HIS A 569 -20.34 -27.98 60.44
CA HIS A 569 -19.11 -27.89 59.66
C HIS A 569 -17.93 -28.60 60.33
N ILE A 570 -17.75 -28.38 61.64
CA ILE A 570 -16.65 -28.97 62.40
C ILE A 570 -16.83 -30.49 62.54
N VAL A 571 -18.01 -30.95 62.97
CA VAL A 571 -18.26 -32.39 63.22
C VAL A 571 -18.28 -33.21 61.94
N SER A 572 -18.68 -32.61 60.83
CA SER A 572 -18.67 -33.28 59.53
C SER A 572 -17.31 -33.21 58.81
N PHE A 573 -16.28 -32.69 59.48
CA PHE A 573 -14.96 -32.46 58.88
C PHE A 573 -15.03 -31.66 57.57
N GLY A 574 -15.97 -30.71 57.50
CA GLY A 574 -16.18 -29.86 56.33
C GLY A 574 -17.08 -30.46 55.24
N PHE A 575 -17.66 -31.65 55.43
CA PHE A 575 -18.64 -32.23 54.49
C PHE A 575 -19.89 -31.35 54.35
N PHE A 576 -20.40 -30.80 55.46
CA PHE A 576 -21.35 -29.70 55.45
C PHE A 576 -20.61 -28.37 55.50
N ARG A 577 -20.40 -27.74 54.35
CA ARG A 577 -19.68 -26.46 54.27
C ARG A 577 -20.58 -25.30 54.74
N VAL A 578 -20.02 -24.40 55.55
CA VAL A 578 -20.69 -23.12 55.84
C VAL A 578 -20.88 -22.35 54.53
N PRO A 579 -22.08 -21.84 54.22
CA PRO A 579 -22.30 -21.04 53.01
C PRO A 579 -21.41 -19.78 53.05
N ARG A 580 -20.79 -19.44 51.91
CA ARG A 580 -19.99 -18.23 51.80
C ARG A 580 -20.87 -16.99 51.99
N VAL A 581 -20.53 -16.16 52.96
CA VAL A 581 -21.21 -14.90 53.28
C VAL A 581 -20.24 -13.72 53.30
N SER A 582 -18.96 -13.97 53.62
CA SER A 582 -17.87 -13.01 53.62
C SER A 582 -17.29 -12.83 52.20
N ARG A 583 -16.93 -11.58 51.89
CA ARG A 583 -16.24 -11.17 50.66
C ARG A 583 -14.79 -10.85 50.94
N ILE A 584 -13.97 -10.80 49.90
CA ILE A 584 -12.54 -10.43 50.03
C ILE A 584 -12.37 -9.03 50.66
N ASN A 585 -13.31 -8.11 50.41
CA ASN A 585 -13.32 -6.77 51.01
C ASN A 585 -13.46 -6.78 52.55
N ASP A 586 -14.08 -7.81 53.11
CA ASP A 586 -14.27 -7.95 54.57
C ASP A 586 -12.98 -8.38 55.29
N MET A 587 -11.94 -8.73 54.53
CA MET A 587 -10.63 -9.11 55.03
C MET A 587 -9.50 -8.23 54.48
N LYS A 588 -9.82 -7.04 53.93
CA LYS A 588 -8.84 -6.17 53.26
C LYS A 588 -7.58 -5.91 54.10
N ASP A 589 -7.72 -5.80 55.42
CA ASP A 589 -6.63 -5.50 56.35
C ASP A 589 -5.85 -6.75 56.81
N ASN A 590 -6.34 -7.96 56.46
CA ASN A 590 -5.79 -9.26 56.88
C ASN A 590 -5.63 -10.23 55.69
N LEU A 591 -5.40 -9.71 54.48
CA LEU A 591 -5.21 -10.56 53.31
C LEU A 591 -3.95 -11.41 53.44
N PRO A 592 -3.99 -12.72 53.06
CA PRO A 592 -2.80 -13.53 52.98
C PRO A 592 -1.74 -12.87 52.07
N LYS A 593 -0.49 -12.85 52.52
CA LYS A 593 0.62 -12.28 51.75
C LYS A 593 0.90 -13.15 50.51
N MET A 594 0.91 -12.53 49.34
CA MET A 594 1.32 -13.20 48.11
C MET A 594 2.83 -13.43 48.12
N THR A 595 3.28 -14.57 47.58
CA THR A 595 4.70 -14.73 47.24
C THR A 595 5.04 -13.83 46.05
N LYS A 596 6.31 -13.40 45.95
CA LYS A 596 6.76 -12.57 44.81
C LYS A 596 6.48 -13.22 43.45
N ILE A 597 6.65 -14.54 43.34
CA ILE A 597 6.35 -15.27 42.10
C ILE A 597 4.85 -15.25 41.77
N THR A 598 3.98 -15.33 42.79
CA THR A 598 2.53 -15.21 42.60
C THR A 598 2.17 -13.80 42.15
N GLN A 599 2.76 -12.75 42.77
CA GLN A 599 2.55 -11.36 42.37
C GLN A 599 2.95 -11.14 40.90
N ALA A 600 4.12 -11.63 40.50
CA ALA A 600 4.58 -11.55 39.12
C ALA A 600 3.65 -12.28 38.13
N CYS A 601 3.14 -13.48 38.50
CA CYS A 601 2.18 -14.21 37.66
C CYS A 601 0.87 -13.43 37.48
N PHE A 602 0.33 -12.82 38.55
CA PHE A 602 -0.85 -11.98 38.48
C PHE A 602 -0.62 -10.77 37.58
N HIS A 603 0.50 -10.07 37.77
CA HIS A 603 0.84 -8.87 37.00
C HIS A 603 1.02 -9.17 35.51
N LEU A 604 1.82 -10.18 35.17
CA LEU A 604 2.02 -10.59 33.77
C LEU A 604 0.72 -11.09 33.12
N SER A 605 -0.16 -11.76 33.88
CA SER A 605 -1.47 -12.17 33.36
C SER A 605 -2.37 -10.97 33.06
N GLU A 606 -2.32 -9.93 33.90
CA GLU A 606 -3.06 -8.69 33.67
C GLU A 606 -2.53 -7.92 32.46
N LEU A 607 -1.20 -7.77 32.34
CA LEU A 607 -0.56 -7.15 31.17
C LEU A 607 -0.85 -7.92 29.88
N ALA A 608 -1.00 -9.26 29.93
CA ALA A 608 -1.42 -10.06 28.79
C ALA A 608 -2.91 -9.86 28.41
N GLY A 609 -3.65 -9.01 29.11
CA GLY A 609 -5.06 -8.70 28.85
C GLY A 609 -6.04 -9.76 29.35
N ASN A 610 -5.61 -10.70 30.20
CA ASN A 610 -6.48 -11.77 30.70
C ASN A 610 -7.44 -11.22 31.75
N LYS A 611 -8.75 -11.25 31.46
CA LYS A 611 -9.79 -10.87 32.43
C LYS A 611 -9.92 -11.86 33.60
N ILE A 612 -9.60 -13.13 33.34
CA ILE A 612 -9.56 -14.23 34.30
C ILE A 612 -8.25 -14.97 34.06
N PHE A 613 -7.58 -15.40 35.13
CA PHE A 613 -6.35 -16.17 34.98
C PHE A 613 -6.62 -17.51 34.25
N PRO A 614 -5.93 -17.81 33.13
CA PRO A 614 -6.22 -18.98 32.32
C PRO A 614 -6.15 -20.30 33.10
N GLY A 615 -7.20 -21.13 33.03
CA GLY A 615 -7.25 -22.46 33.64
C GLY A 615 -7.75 -22.53 35.08
N LEU A 616 -8.24 -21.43 35.65
CA LEU A 616 -8.95 -21.46 36.94
C LEU A 616 -10.36 -22.08 36.80
N ASP A 617 -10.80 -22.78 37.84
CA ASP A 617 -12.20 -23.21 37.99
C ASP A 617 -13.12 -22.01 38.28
N ALA A 618 -14.45 -22.22 38.21
CA ALA A 618 -15.42 -21.14 38.36
C ALA A 618 -15.33 -20.42 39.72
N ASN A 619 -15.10 -21.16 40.81
CA ASN A 619 -15.04 -20.60 42.16
C ASN A 619 -13.80 -19.73 42.35
N LYS A 620 -12.64 -20.22 41.87
CA LYS A 620 -11.39 -19.47 41.92
C LYS A 620 -11.36 -18.30 40.95
N SER A 621 -12.03 -18.43 39.81
CA SER A 621 -12.22 -17.33 38.85
C SER A 621 -13.00 -16.18 39.49
N ALA A 622 -14.05 -16.47 40.27
CA ALA A 622 -14.79 -15.46 41.01
C ALA A 622 -13.90 -14.77 42.07
N LEU A 623 -13.13 -15.54 42.85
CA LEU A 623 -12.18 -14.98 43.82
C LEU A 623 -11.10 -14.10 43.17
N PHE A 624 -10.57 -14.52 42.02
CA PHE A 624 -9.61 -13.74 41.25
C PHE A 624 -10.20 -12.41 40.78
N GLN A 625 -11.46 -12.41 40.32
CA GLN A 625 -12.16 -11.18 39.92
C GLN A 625 -12.41 -10.25 41.11
N GLU A 626 -12.85 -10.77 42.25
CA GLU A 626 -13.04 -9.99 43.48
C GLU A 626 -11.72 -9.34 43.94
N LEU A 627 -10.61 -10.08 43.92
CA LEU A 627 -9.28 -9.54 44.23
C LEU A 627 -8.91 -8.39 43.29
N ARG A 628 -9.18 -8.55 41.98
CA ARG A 628 -8.89 -7.52 40.98
C ARG A 628 -9.71 -6.25 41.21
N MET A 629 -11.01 -6.40 41.48
CA MET A 629 -11.90 -5.28 41.79
C MET A 629 -11.46 -4.55 43.07
N LEU A 630 -11.05 -5.29 44.10
CA LEU A 630 -10.53 -4.70 45.33
C LEU A 630 -9.29 -3.84 45.04
N LYS A 631 -8.31 -4.37 44.28
CA LYS A 631 -7.11 -3.60 43.89
C LYS A 631 -7.46 -2.32 43.13
N GLN A 632 -8.34 -2.40 42.14
CA GLN A 632 -8.77 -1.22 41.37
C GLN A 632 -9.45 -0.15 42.24
N ASN A 633 -10.23 -0.56 43.25
CA ASN A 633 -10.88 0.35 44.17
C ASN A 633 -9.89 1.01 45.14
N MET A 634 -8.86 0.28 45.60
CA MET A 634 -7.81 0.83 46.46
C MET A 634 -6.98 1.89 45.72
N VAL A 635 -6.63 1.64 44.45
CA VAL A 635 -5.90 2.60 43.60
C VAL A 635 -6.73 3.88 43.37
N LYS A 636 -8.03 3.75 43.07
CA LYS A 636 -8.93 4.90 42.90
C LYS A 636 -9.09 5.73 44.18
N GLN A 637 -9.11 5.10 45.35
CA GLN A 637 -9.19 5.79 46.64
C GLN A 637 -7.87 6.49 47.02
N ALA A 638 -6.73 5.93 46.63
CA ALA A 638 -5.42 6.56 46.81
C ALA A 638 -5.30 7.82 45.94
N SER A 639 -5.72 7.77 44.67
CA SER A 639 -5.66 8.93 43.77
C SER A 639 -6.58 10.08 44.21
N THR A 640 -7.77 9.79 44.76
CA THR A 640 -8.66 10.84 45.31
C THR A 640 -8.11 11.47 46.58
N LYS A 641 -7.45 10.70 47.45
CA LYS A 641 -6.82 11.21 48.68
C LYS A 641 -5.57 12.06 48.40
N VAL A 642 -4.83 11.78 47.33
CA VAL A 642 -3.69 12.61 46.90
C VAL A 642 -4.17 13.93 46.29
N GLU A 643 -5.26 13.94 45.53
CA GLU A 643 -5.90 15.18 45.04
C GLU A 643 -6.50 16.03 46.17
N GLU A 644 -7.05 15.41 47.22
CA GLU A 644 -7.53 16.12 48.41
C GLU A 644 -6.36 16.63 49.29
N SER A 645 -5.29 15.85 49.45
CA SER A 645 -4.09 16.25 50.23
C SER A 645 -3.27 17.35 49.55
N ASN A 646 -3.24 17.40 48.21
CA ASN A 646 -2.55 18.45 47.45
C ASN A 646 -3.31 19.80 47.47
N ARG A 647 -4.57 19.83 47.94
CA ARG A 647 -5.28 21.08 48.23
C ARG A 647 -4.95 21.69 49.59
N ASP A 648 -4.42 20.90 50.54
CA ASP A 648 -4.22 21.34 51.94
C ASP A 648 -2.75 21.50 52.39
N HIS A 649 -1.75 21.16 51.56
CA HIS A 649 -0.33 21.28 51.95
C HIS A 649 0.56 21.99 50.92
N LEU A 650 0.41 23.32 50.83
CA LEU A 650 1.48 24.23 50.40
C LEU A 650 2.22 24.74 51.66
N ASN A 651 3.20 23.96 52.15
CA ASN A 651 4.42 24.40 52.88
C ASN A 651 5.02 23.26 53.73
N LYS A 652 6.08 22.60 53.24
CA LYS A 652 7.38 22.33 53.91
C LYS A 652 8.15 21.21 53.20
N SER A 653 9.47 21.36 53.20
CA SER A 653 10.43 20.58 52.42
C SER A 653 11.03 19.37 53.17
N GLU A 654 11.56 18.48 52.32
CA GLU A 654 12.77 17.62 52.43
C GLU A 654 12.82 16.33 53.29
N ASN A 655 13.33 15.31 52.58
CA ASN A 655 14.05 14.09 52.96
C ASN A 655 13.31 12.87 53.55
N SER A 656 13.23 11.79 52.76
CA SER A 656 13.70 10.46 53.20
C SER A 656 13.93 9.49 52.02
N ASN A 657 14.86 8.56 52.25
CA ASN A 657 15.46 7.58 51.33
C ASN A 657 14.62 6.31 51.10
N SER A 658 14.81 5.72 49.91
CA SER A 658 14.80 4.29 49.55
C SER A 658 13.80 3.34 50.26
N CYS A 659 12.74 2.95 49.55
CA CYS A 659 12.04 1.66 49.70
C CYS A 659 11.61 1.13 48.33
N GLY A 660 11.28 -0.17 48.26
CA GLY A 660 11.46 -1.02 47.07
C GLY A 660 10.35 -0.97 46.01
N PHE A 661 10.80 -1.09 44.75
CA PHE A 661 9.99 -1.04 43.53
C PHE A 661 8.84 -2.07 43.47
N LEU A 662 8.97 -3.27 44.03
CA LEU A 662 7.87 -4.25 44.08
C LEU A 662 6.72 -3.89 45.03
N ASP A 663 6.96 -3.03 46.03
CA ASP A 663 5.90 -2.51 46.90
C ASP A 663 5.29 -1.21 46.33
N ASP A 664 6.04 -0.45 45.52
CA ASP A 664 5.62 0.84 44.91
C ASP A 664 4.92 0.72 43.53
N ILE A 665 4.98 -0.43 42.84
CA ILE A 665 4.27 -0.64 41.55
C ILE A 665 2.74 -0.64 41.71
N CYS A 666 2.19 -0.67 42.93
CA CYS A 666 0.75 -0.55 43.11
C CYS A 666 0.20 0.88 42.89
N ASP A 667 1.06 1.91 42.77
CA ASP A 667 0.63 3.32 42.73
C ASP A 667 0.93 4.09 41.43
N VAL A 668 1.34 3.44 40.33
CA VAL A 668 1.59 4.14 39.05
C VAL A 668 0.66 3.65 37.92
N ILE A 669 -0.55 4.20 37.88
CA ILE A 669 -1.30 4.40 36.63
C ILE A 669 -1.85 5.84 36.66
N ILE A 670 -1.58 6.57 35.58
CA ILE A 670 -1.98 7.95 35.23
C ILE A 670 -0.96 9.03 35.60
N HIS A 671 -0.08 9.36 34.65
CA HIS A 671 0.13 10.73 34.16
C HIS A 671 0.79 10.66 32.78
N ASP A 672 0.01 10.98 31.75
CA ASP A 672 0.54 11.52 30.50
C ASP A 672 -0.49 12.54 29.98
N THR A 673 -0.44 13.73 30.57
CA THR A 673 -1.11 14.93 30.09
C THR A 673 -0.11 16.07 30.12
N ASP A 674 0.16 16.59 28.93
CA ASP A 674 0.64 17.92 28.59
C ASP A 674 2.06 18.35 28.99
N THR A 675 2.93 18.43 27.98
CA THR A 675 3.74 19.64 27.78
C THR A 675 3.02 20.58 26.82
N ASN A 676 2.12 21.38 27.38
CA ASN A 676 1.68 22.64 26.80
C ASN A 676 2.80 23.67 27.06
N GLU A 677 3.65 23.92 26.07
CA GLU A 677 4.42 25.16 26.04
C GLU A 677 3.69 26.19 25.17
N ALA A 678 3.42 27.30 25.82
CA ALA A 678 2.75 28.50 25.35
C ALA A 678 3.22 29.00 23.97
N CYS A 679 2.26 29.39 23.14
CA CYS A 679 2.39 30.54 22.26
C CYS A 679 1.07 31.31 22.28
N ASP A 680 1.11 32.44 22.99
CA ASP A 680 0.09 33.47 23.02
C ASP A 680 -0.18 34.09 21.65
N MET A 681 -1.44 34.49 21.47
CA MET A 681 -1.95 35.60 20.64
C MET A 681 -1.52 35.70 19.16
N LEU A 682 -2.50 35.54 18.27
CA LEU A 682 -3.04 36.64 17.45
C LEU A 682 -4.36 36.16 16.80
N LEU A 683 -5.48 36.57 17.39
CA LEU A 683 -6.79 36.54 16.75
C LEU A 683 -6.80 37.58 15.64
N HIS A 684 -7.03 37.14 14.40
CA HIS A 684 -7.61 37.99 13.38
C HIS A 684 -8.95 37.40 12.95
N ASP A 685 -9.99 38.18 13.22
CA ASP A 685 -11.33 38.10 12.66
C ASP A 685 -11.30 37.83 11.15
N MET A 686 -12.13 36.88 10.70
CA MET A 686 -12.84 36.99 9.41
C MET A 686 -14.14 36.18 9.46
N ASP A 687 -15.20 36.91 9.84
CA ASP A 687 -16.60 36.84 9.43
C ASP A 687 -17.21 35.55 8.85
N GLU A 688 -18.20 35.06 9.60
CA GLU A 688 -19.34 34.30 9.10
C GLU A 688 -20.16 35.13 8.10
N LYS A 689 -20.41 34.57 6.90
CA LYS A 689 -21.62 34.91 6.12
C LYS A 689 -22.36 33.67 5.64
N LYS A 690 -23.54 33.49 6.25
CA LYS A 690 -24.71 32.72 5.84
C LYS A 690 -25.02 32.82 4.34
N ILE A 691 -25.33 31.69 3.70
CA ILE A 691 -26.49 31.42 2.80
C ILE A 691 -26.63 29.88 2.79
N GLY A 692 -27.75 29.18 2.92
CA GLY A 692 -29.18 29.49 2.85
C GLY A 692 -29.85 28.20 2.35
N LYS A 693 -30.73 27.62 3.17
CA LYS A 693 -31.49 26.38 2.89
C LYS A 693 -32.31 26.47 1.60
N GLY A 694 -32.39 25.36 0.89
CA GLY A 694 -33.65 24.92 0.28
C GLY A 694 -33.52 24.16 -1.02
N ILE A 695 -33.60 22.82 -0.99
CA ILE A 695 -34.13 22.06 -2.13
C ILE A 695 -35.13 21.02 -1.62
N LYS A 696 -36.31 21.11 -2.25
CA LYS A 696 -37.53 20.35 -2.03
C LYS A 696 -37.34 18.88 -2.37
N LYS A 697 -37.99 18.04 -1.55
CA LYS A 697 -38.36 16.67 -1.89
C LYS A 697 -39.23 16.66 -3.15
N THR A 698 -38.82 15.89 -4.15
CA THR A 698 -39.73 15.32 -5.15
C THR A 698 -39.54 13.81 -5.16
N LYS A 699 -40.57 13.11 -4.69
CA LYS A 699 -40.81 11.70 -4.95
C LYS A 699 -41.26 11.55 -6.40
N THR A 700 -40.65 10.64 -7.14
CA THR A 700 -41.30 9.94 -8.25
C THR A 700 -40.86 8.50 -8.25
N SER A 701 -41.86 7.62 -8.14
CA SER A 701 -41.78 6.17 -8.24
C SER A 701 -41.84 5.73 -9.70
N LEU A 702 -41.11 4.68 -10.07
CA LEU A 702 -41.51 3.68 -11.09
C LEU A 702 -40.48 2.53 -10.98
N LYS A 703 -40.83 1.43 -10.30
CA LYS A 703 -41.45 0.18 -10.79
C LYS A 703 -40.47 -0.75 -11.52
N ASP A 704 -40.33 -1.91 -10.89
CA ASP A 704 -39.69 -3.16 -11.29
C ASP A 704 -39.83 -3.57 -12.76
N LYS A 705 -38.78 -4.25 -13.26
CA LYS A 705 -38.90 -5.50 -14.04
C LYS A 705 -37.60 -6.31 -14.00
N THR A 706 -37.63 -7.36 -13.18
CA THR A 706 -37.23 -8.76 -13.46
C THR A 706 -36.18 -9.07 -14.53
N SER A 707 -35.07 -9.65 -14.04
CA SER A 707 -34.40 -10.90 -14.48
C SER A 707 -34.26 -11.20 -15.98
N LEU A 708 -33.01 -11.29 -16.42
CA LEU A 708 -32.59 -12.28 -17.41
C LEU A 708 -31.15 -12.70 -17.10
N GLU A 709 -31.00 -14.00 -16.83
CA GLU A 709 -29.73 -14.73 -16.80
C GLU A 709 -28.96 -14.49 -18.11
N GLN A 710 -27.66 -14.27 -18.03
CA GLN A 710 -26.74 -14.49 -19.16
C GLN A 710 -25.41 -15.06 -18.70
N PRO A 711 -24.74 -15.82 -19.58
CA PRO A 711 -23.99 -17.02 -19.21
C PRO A 711 -22.49 -16.78 -19.03
N LEU A 712 -21.83 -17.83 -18.55
CA LEU A 712 -20.38 -18.00 -18.40
C LEU A 712 -19.58 -17.41 -19.58
N PRO A 713 -18.37 -16.86 -19.31
CA PRO A 713 -17.58 -16.17 -20.33
C PRO A 713 -17.09 -17.15 -21.40
N ALA A 714 -17.46 -16.87 -22.64
CA ALA A 714 -16.90 -17.53 -23.80
C ALA A 714 -15.44 -17.09 -23.99
N THR A 715 -14.56 -18.07 -24.15
CA THR A 715 -13.23 -17.93 -24.73
C THR A 715 -13.36 -17.26 -26.11
N VAL A 716 -12.76 -16.08 -26.29
CA VAL A 716 -12.78 -15.35 -27.57
C VAL A 716 -11.52 -15.69 -28.37
N PRO A 717 -11.62 -16.30 -29.57
CA PRO A 717 -10.56 -16.27 -30.55
C PRO A 717 -10.78 -15.04 -31.46
N LEU A 718 -9.92 -14.02 -31.32
CA LEU A 718 -9.88 -12.90 -32.26
C LEU A 718 -9.26 -13.39 -33.58
N ASN A 719 -10.05 -13.36 -34.66
CA ASN A 719 -9.59 -13.75 -35.99
C ASN A 719 -8.63 -12.67 -36.54
N VAL A 720 -7.39 -13.06 -36.83
CA VAL A 720 -6.31 -12.19 -37.33
C VAL A 720 -6.72 -11.40 -38.59
N ASP A 721 -7.61 -11.96 -39.41
CA ASP A 721 -8.08 -11.32 -40.65
C ASP A 721 -8.97 -10.09 -40.40
N ASP A 722 -9.73 -10.07 -39.29
CA ASP A 722 -10.60 -8.94 -38.94
C ASP A 722 -9.79 -7.73 -38.46
N ILE A 723 -8.66 -7.97 -37.80
CA ILE A 723 -7.71 -6.94 -37.37
C ILE A 723 -6.99 -6.34 -38.60
N VAL A 724 -6.54 -7.18 -39.54
CA VAL A 724 -5.87 -6.72 -40.78
C VAL A 724 -6.81 -5.87 -41.64
N ASN A 725 -8.09 -6.25 -41.73
CA ASN A 725 -9.09 -5.47 -42.47
C ASN A 725 -9.42 -4.13 -41.79
N THR A 726 -9.42 -4.09 -40.46
CA THR A 726 -9.61 -2.87 -39.68
C THR A 726 -8.41 -1.93 -39.81
N ILE A 727 -7.17 -2.44 -39.80
CA ILE A 727 -5.95 -1.66 -40.09
C ILE A 727 -5.97 -1.08 -41.51
N LYS A 728 -6.40 -1.86 -42.51
CA LYS A 728 -6.59 -1.35 -43.89
C LYS A 728 -7.63 -0.24 -43.95
N ARG A 729 -8.72 -0.36 -43.19
CA ARG A 729 -9.79 0.64 -43.11
C ARG A 729 -9.30 1.93 -42.41
N GLY A 730 -8.58 1.81 -41.30
CA GLY A 730 -7.93 2.95 -40.61
C GLY A 730 -6.89 3.66 -41.48
N ASN A 731 -6.05 2.91 -42.22
CA ASN A 731 -5.10 3.49 -43.17
C ASN A 731 -5.79 4.22 -44.33
N LYS A 732 -6.91 3.69 -44.83
CA LYS A 732 -7.72 4.36 -45.86
C LYS A 732 -8.28 5.68 -45.36
N ILE A 733 -8.79 5.72 -44.12
CA ILE A 733 -9.32 6.94 -43.48
C ILE A 733 -8.20 7.97 -43.25
N LYS A 734 -7.02 7.53 -42.77
CA LYS A 734 -5.83 8.37 -42.61
C LYS A 734 -5.40 9.00 -43.94
N HIS A 735 -5.36 8.23 -45.02
CA HIS A 735 -5.03 8.76 -46.35
C HIS A 735 -6.08 9.74 -46.89
N SER A 736 -7.37 9.49 -46.66
CA SER A 736 -8.44 10.41 -47.00
C SER A 736 -8.33 11.74 -46.23
N LEU A 737 -8.02 11.70 -44.92
CA LEU A 737 -7.83 12.89 -44.09
C LEU A 737 -6.59 13.70 -44.49
N ILE A 738 -5.48 13.04 -44.83
CA ILE A 738 -4.29 13.71 -45.38
C ILE A 738 -4.62 14.39 -46.72
N SER A 739 -5.45 13.77 -47.56
CA SER A 739 -5.92 14.37 -48.81
C SER A 739 -6.77 15.62 -48.54
N ILE A 740 -7.70 15.54 -47.58
CA ILE A 740 -8.55 16.68 -47.19
C ILE A 740 -7.71 17.83 -46.62
N LYS A 741 -6.71 17.55 -45.75
CA LYS A 741 -5.78 18.56 -45.25
C LYS A 741 -5.00 19.24 -46.38
N LYS A 742 -4.57 18.52 -47.42
CA LYS A 742 -3.92 19.11 -48.60
C LYS A 742 -4.87 20.01 -49.39
N THR A 743 -6.14 19.61 -49.53
CA THR A 743 -7.17 20.39 -50.25
C THR A 743 -7.53 21.68 -49.51
N VAL A 744 -7.70 21.61 -48.17
CA VAL A 744 -8.02 22.78 -47.33
C VAL A 744 -6.86 23.80 -47.31
N VAL A 745 -5.61 23.32 -47.27
CA VAL A 745 -4.42 24.20 -47.34
C VAL A 745 -4.29 24.86 -48.72
N GLN A 746 -4.63 24.16 -49.81
CA GLN A 746 -4.66 24.75 -51.16
C GLN A 746 -5.79 25.77 -51.36
N GLU A 747 -6.98 25.54 -50.77
CA GLU A 747 -8.08 26.50 -50.82
C GLU A 747 -7.82 27.76 -49.96
N ALA A 748 -7.12 27.62 -48.83
CA ALA A 748 -6.70 28.75 -48.01
C ALA A 748 -5.69 29.65 -48.73
N LEU A 749 -4.66 29.05 -49.35
CA LEU A 749 -3.66 29.78 -50.15
C LEU A 749 -4.24 30.39 -51.43
N GLY A 750 -5.26 29.75 -52.03
CA GLY A 750 -5.99 30.29 -53.19
C GLY A 750 -6.85 31.51 -52.86
N LYS A 751 -7.36 31.63 -51.62
CA LYS A 751 -8.14 32.80 -51.15
C LYS A 751 -7.26 33.98 -50.76
N GLU A 752 -6.04 33.75 -50.26
CA GLU A 752 -5.06 34.81 -49.97
C GLU A 752 -4.51 35.48 -51.24
N ASN A 753 -4.27 34.72 -52.32
CA ASN A 753 -3.84 35.27 -53.60
C ASN A 753 -4.94 36.02 -54.37
N ARG A 754 -6.22 35.85 -54.00
CA ARG A 754 -7.34 36.63 -54.57
C ARG A 754 -7.64 37.93 -53.81
N ARG A 755 -7.18 38.07 -52.57
CA ARG A 755 -7.30 39.32 -51.78
C ARG A 755 -6.15 40.30 -52.00
N SER A 756 -5.09 39.88 -52.69
CA SER A 756 -3.92 40.69 -53.02
C SER A 756 -3.96 41.33 -54.42
N PHE A 757 -5.07 41.18 -55.16
CA PHE A 757 -5.29 41.76 -56.49
C PHE A 757 -6.67 42.43 -56.67
N SER A 758 -7.29 42.93 -55.60
CA SER A 758 -8.50 43.77 -55.66
C SER A 758 -8.28 45.12 -55.00
#